data_AF-A0A2N9GID8-F1
#
_entry.id   AF-A0A2N9GID8-F1
#
_cell.length_a   1.000
_cell.length_b   1.000
_cell.length_c   1.000
_cell.angle_alpha   90.00
_cell.angle_beta   90.00
_cell.angle_gamma   90.00
#
_symmetry.space_group_name_H-M   'P 1'
#
loop_
_entity.id
_entity.type
_entity.pdbx_description
1 polymer ?
#
loop_
_entity_poly.entity_id
_entity_poly.type
_entity_poly.pdbx_seq_one_letter_code
_entity_poly.pdbx_strand_id
1 'polypeptide(L)'
;MPPKAAKSKEAPAERAILGRFSSHLKIGIVGLPNVGKSTLFNTLTKLAIPAENFPFCTIEPNEARVNVPDERFEWLCKSFKPKSEVSAFLEIHDIAGLVRGAHQGQGLGNSFLSHIRAVDGIFHVLRAFEDPDIIHVDDTVDPVRDLEIISEELRLKDIEFMERRIEDVEKSMKRSNDKQLKIELELCQKGDPLSPLLFLLVMEVLSRMLRKTVECGFITGFNLGILTFFEAVTGLRVNMSKSEMVPVGVVPNLRVLADIMGCRIGSLPMSYLGMPLGANFKSKAIWNSILEKMEHKLAGWKSLYLSRGGGLTLIKSTLSSLPMYYLSLFTIPISVANRMERIQRNFLWGSYGDGVTTPLVNHGGLGVRKFAVFNKALLGKWLWCFGLEESRLWRRVIASKYGVNSGGWHTRSIRGSHGCGLWRSINSGWADFAPYVDLVVGNGDRILFWIDRWCGDRPLKDVFPDLYACASNRQTTIASSLIRSASGSRFEWNVYFVRNFNDWEVERVASFFELLHSHTSFKEGGDGLRWRLTSNGIFTIRSYYLALRDNHSVTFPWKAIWGVHAPRRVAFFAWTASWGRILTADNLMRRGYQLAGWCWGVLDLFFGWYNGLGKHHSKVKAWLNDGKDVRLGDWKAAEVEIMNTLQLLSAKPVVYLVNMNEKDYQRKKNKFLPKIHAWVQEHGGETIIPFSGALERNLADMPEDEAAKYCEQNNVQSALPKIIKTGFSAINLIYFFTAGPDEVKCWQIRRQTKAPQAAGAIHTDFERGFICAEVVPNSLFGSPLNWSFSFSSNTALKVALPL
;
A
#
# COMPACT_ATOMS: atom_id res chain seq x y z
N MET A 1 -38.04 -34.12 -32.27
CA MET A 1 -37.04 -33.95 -31.20
C MET A 1 -35.71 -34.52 -31.69
N PRO A 2 -34.65 -33.73 -31.87
CA PRO A 2 -33.34 -34.32 -32.10
C PRO A 2 -32.80 -34.93 -30.79
N PRO A 3 -31.95 -35.96 -30.84
CA PRO A 3 -31.58 -36.75 -29.68
C PRO A 3 -30.65 -35.95 -28.75
N LYS A 4 -30.85 -36.07 -27.44
CA LYS A 4 -29.94 -35.53 -26.42
C LYS A 4 -28.56 -36.15 -26.63
N ALA A 5 -27.58 -35.32 -26.99
CA ALA A 5 -26.17 -35.70 -26.98
C ALA A 5 -25.79 -36.24 -25.60
N ALA A 6 -25.19 -37.43 -25.57
CA ALA A 6 -24.66 -38.03 -24.36
C ALA A 6 -23.63 -37.09 -23.74
N LYS A 7 -23.80 -36.78 -22.44
CA LYS A 7 -22.79 -36.06 -21.67
C LYS A 7 -21.49 -36.85 -21.70
N SER A 8 -20.48 -36.33 -22.39
CA SER A 8 -19.10 -36.78 -22.22
C SER A 8 -18.75 -36.65 -20.74
N LYS A 9 -18.16 -37.69 -20.16
CA LYS A 9 -17.60 -37.65 -18.80
C LYS A 9 -16.59 -36.49 -18.77
N GLU A 10 -16.91 -35.42 -18.04
CA GLU A 10 -15.97 -34.35 -17.76
C GLU A 10 -14.72 -34.96 -17.12
N ALA A 11 -13.56 -34.72 -17.73
CA ALA A 11 -12.28 -35.10 -17.15
C ALA A 11 -12.16 -34.47 -15.75
N PRO A 12 -11.62 -35.18 -14.74
CA PRO A 12 -11.51 -34.63 -13.39
C PRO A 12 -10.72 -33.32 -13.42
N ALA A 13 -11.25 -32.29 -12.73
CA ALA A 13 -10.63 -30.97 -12.66
C ALA A 13 -9.15 -31.09 -12.27
N GLU A 14 -8.25 -30.64 -13.16
CA GLU A 14 -6.80 -30.73 -12.93
C GLU A 14 -6.38 -29.95 -11.68
N ARG A 15 -5.60 -30.59 -10.81
CA ARG A 15 -5.10 -29.99 -9.57
C ARG A 15 -4.08 -28.88 -9.88
N ALA A 16 -4.14 -27.79 -9.14
CA ALA A 16 -3.19 -26.68 -9.24
C ALA A 16 -1.80 -27.12 -8.77
N ILE A 17 -0.75 -26.75 -9.52
CA ILE A 17 0.64 -27.15 -9.24
C ILE A 17 1.30 -26.16 -8.26
N LEU A 18 1.91 -26.70 -7.20
CA LEU A 18 2.80 -25.96 -6.30
C LEU A 18 4.15 -25.66 -7.00
N GLY A 19 4.61 -24.42 -6.93
CA GLY A 19 5.86 -23.97 -7.53
C GLY A 19 5.75 -22.63 -8.25
N ARG A 20 6.90 -22.09 -8.67
CA ARG A 20 7.02 -20.82 -9.38
C ARG A 20 6.38 -20.90 -10.77
N PHE A 21 5.69 -19.82 -11.19
CA PHE A 21 5.20 -19.68 -12.56
C PHE A 21 6.32 -19.16 -13.47
N SER A 22 7.19 -20.07 -13.91
CA SER A 22 8.31 -19.79 -14.82
C SER A 22 8.60 -21.04 -15.67
N SER A 23 9.14 -20.86 -16.87
CA SER A 23 9.73 -21.94 -17.69
C SER A 23 11.24 -22.11 -17.45
N HIS A 24 11.86 -21.17 -16.73
CA HIS A 24 13.23 -21.25 -16.26
C HIS A 24 13.21 -21.69 -14.79
N LEU A 25 13.11 -23.00 -14.58
CA LEU A 25 13.11 -23.61 -13.26
C LEU A 25 14.47 -24.29 -13.00
N LYS A 26 14.91 -24.27 -11.74
CA LYS A 26 16.23 -24.73 -11.32
C LYS A 26 16.11 -25.84 -10.27
N ILE A 27 17.05 -26.77 -10.21
CA ILE A 27 17.13 -27.81 -9.16
C ILE A 27 18.42 -27.67 -8.35
N GLY A 28 18.33 -27.76 -7.02
CA GLY A 28 19.48 -27.62 -6.13
C GLY A 28 19.95 -28.95 -5.55
N ILE A 29 21.27 -29.18 -5.47
CA ILE A 29 21.85 -30.35 -4.79
C ILE A 29 21.98 -30.04 -3.29
N VAL A 30 21.33 -30.84 -2.44
CA VAL A 30 21.28 -30.66 -0.98
C VAL A 30 21.65 -31.95 -0.28
N GLY A 31 22.32 -31.85 0.87
CA GLY A 31 22.76 -33.00 1.68
C GLY A 31 23.83 -32.59 2.69
N LEU A 32 24.08 -33.44 3.70
CA LEU A 32 25.11 -33.20 4.70
C LEU A 32 26.52 -33.13 4.08
N PRO A 33 27.52 -32.53 4.75
CA PRO A 33 28.92 -32.65 4.36
C PRO A 33 29.35 -34.10 4.10
N ASN A 34 30.30 -34.31 3.17
CA ASN A 34 30.91 -35.61 2.87
C ASN A 34 29.98 -36.73 2.36
N VAL A 35 28.76 -36.41 1.89
CA VAL A 35 27.85 -37.40 1.27
C VAL A 35 28.08 -37.63 -0.23
N GLY A 36 28.98 -36.85 -0.86
CA GLY A 36 29.29 -36.93 -2.29
C GLY A 36 28.62 -35.89 -3.18
N LYS A 37 28.12 -34.76 -2.63
CA LYS A 37 27.51 -33.66 -3.40
C LYS A 37 28.46 -33.07 -4.45
N SER A 38 29.65 -32.65 -4.04
CA SER A 38 30.62 -32.04 -4.95
C SER A 38 31.11 -33.04 -6.01
N THR A 39 31.20 -34.32 -5.67
CA THR A 39 31.50 -35.38 -6.65
C THR A 39 30.41 -35.45 -7.72
N LEU A 40 29.14 -35.51 -7.30
CA LEU A 40 27.99 -35.52 -8.23
C LEU A 40 27.95 -34.25 -9.09
N PHE A 41 28.12 -33.08 -8.48
CA PHE A 41 28.12 -31.80 -9.19
C PHE A 41 29.25 -31.74 -10.22
N ASN A 42 30.49 -32.08 -9.84
CA ASN A 42 31.63 -32.07 -10.75
C ASN A 42 31.43 -33.03 -11.93
N THR A 43 30.85 -34.20 -11.70
CA THR A 43 30.50 -35.14 -12.78
C THR A 43 29.44 -34.56 -13.72
N LEU A 44 28.41 -33.90 -13.19
CA LEU A 44 27.41 -33.21 -14.00
C LEU A 44 27.97 -32.01 -14.75
N THR A 45 28.93 -31.28 -14.17
CA THR A 45 29.60 -30.14 -14.82
C THR A 45 30.48 -30.58 -15.98
N LYS A 46 31.10 -31.77 -15.93
CA LYS A 46 31.79 -32.36 -17.09
C LYS A 46 30.84 -32.64 -18.26
N LEU A 47 29.58 -32.95 -17.97
CA LEU A 47 28.51 -33.15 -18.95
C LEU A 47 27.79 -31.83 -19.31
N ALA A 48 28.20 -30.69 -18.74
CA ALA A 48 27.52 -29.43 -18.93
C ALA A 48 27.86 -28.79 -20.29
N ILE A 49 26.90 -28.03 -20.80
CA ILE A 49 27.03 -27.29 -22.05
C ILE A 49 28.03 -26.12 -21.84
N PRO A 50 29.03 -25.92 -22.72
CA PRO A 50 29.91 -24.76 -22.66
C PRO A 50 29.14 -23.43 -22.67
N ALA A 51 29.62 -22.46 -21.88
CA ALA A 51 28.96 -21.17 -21.66
C ALA A 51 28.71 -20.35 -22.94
N GLU A 52 29.55 -20.56 -23.95
CA GLU A 52 29.54 -19.82 -25.23
C GLU A 52 28.22 -19.96 -25.99
N ASN A 53 27.47 -21.05 -25.77
CA ASN A 53 26.19 -21.31 -26.44
C ASN A 53 25.01 -20.45 -25.93
N PHE A 54 25.21 -19.62 -24.88
CA PHE A 54 24.15 -18.77 -24.31
C PHE A 54 24.63 -17.31 -24.13
N PRO A 55 24.41 -16.41 -25.12
CA PRO A 55 24.95 -15.05 -25.14
C PRO A 55 24.50 -14.11 -24.00
N PHE A 56 23.53 -14.52 -23.18
CA PHE A 56 22.86 -13.67 -22.19
C PHE A 56 22.95 -14.18 -20.75
N CYS A 57 23.70 -15.24 -20.47
CA CYS A 57 23.79 -15.83 -19.13
C CYS A 57 25.20 -15.67 -18.55
N THR A 58 25.30 -15.05 -17.36
CA THR A 58 26.50 -15.11 -16.52
C THR A 58 26.50 -16.48 -15.84
N ILE A 59 27.48 -17.34 -16.10
CA ILE A 59 27.60 -18.62 -15.39
C ILE A 59 28.38 -18.38 -14.09
N GLU A 60 27.71 -18.56 -12.96
CA GLU A 60 28.36 -18.59 -11.65
C GLU A 60 29.03 -19.97 -11.44
N PRO A 61 30.18 -20.05 -10.71
CA PRO A 61 30.97 -21.29 -10.57
C PRO A 61 30.25 -22.49 -9.92
N ASN A 62 29.05 -22.27 -9.38
CA ASN A 62 28.18 -23.24 -8.72
C ASN A 62 26.91 -23.59 -9.53
N GLU A 63 26.81 -23.15 -10.79
CA GLU A 63 25.71 -23.48 -11.70
C GLU A 63 26.18 -24.39 -12.84
N ALA A 64 25.40 -25.43 -13.15
CA ALA A 64 25.64 -26.33 -14.29
C ALA A 64 24.36 -26.49 -15.12
N ARG A 65 24.48 -26.54 -16.44
CA ARG A 65 23.38 -26.84 -17.36
C ARG A 65 23.68 -28.10 -18.14
N VAL A 66 22.88 -29.14 -17.93
CA VAL A 66 23.06 -30.45 -18.55
C VAL A 66 21.92 -30.75 -19.51
N ASN A 67 22.24 -31.34 -20.66
CA ASN A 67 21.24 -31.75 -21.64
C ASN A 67 20.36 -32.86 -21.07
N VAL A 68 19.05 -32.78 -21.34
CA VAL A 68 18.09 -33.82 -20.97
C VAL A 68 18.12 -34.89 -22.05
N PRO A 69 18.57 -36.12 -21.76
CA PRO A 69 18.61 -37.18 -22.76
C PRO A 69 17.18 -37.56 -23.17
N ASP A 70 16.90 -37.74 -24.45
CA ASP A 70 15.58 -38.18 -24.94
C ASP A 70 15.71 -38.92 -26.27
N GLU A 71 15.30 -40.19 -26.28
CA GLU A 71 15.31 -41.05 -27.47
C GLU A 71 14.42 -40.49 -28.59
N ARG A 72 13.36 -39.74 -28.26
CA ARG A 72 12.47 -39.10 -29.24
C ARG A 72 13.17 -37.97 -29.97
N PHE A 73 13.97 -37.20 -29.24
CA PHE A 73 14.77 -36.12 -29.82
C PHE A 73 15.83 -36.70 -30.76
N GLU A 74 16.55 -37.74 -30.32
CA GLU A 74 17.53 -38.43 -31.17
C GLU A 74 16.90 -39.02 -32.43
N TRP A 75 15.71 -39.59 -32.33
CA TRP A 75 14.97 -40.09 -33.49
C TRP A 75 14.63 -38.96 -34.47
N LEU A 76 14.13 -37.82 -33.99
CA LEU A 76 13.83 -36.66 -34.84
C LEU A 76 15.10 -36.12 -35.54
N CYS A 77 16.22 -36.02 -34.82
CA CYS A 77 17.49 -35.62 -35.41
C CYS A 77 17.94 -36.59 -36.50
N LYS A 78 17.87 -37.90 -36.24
CA LYS A 78 18.20 -38.95 -37.22
C LYS A 78 17.28 -38.91 -38.46
N SER A 79 16.00 -38.60 -38.26
CA SER A 79 15.00 -38.53 -39.33
C SER A 79 15.12 -37.29 -40.20
N PHE A 80 15.21 -36.10 -39.59
CA PHE A 80 15.22 -34.82 -40.32
C PHE A 80 16.61 -34.34 -40.73
N LYS A 81 17.68 -34.83 -40.07
CA LYS A 81 19.08 -34.41 -40.27
C LYS A 81 19.21 -32.88 -40.34
N PRO A 82 18.77 -32.16 -39.29
CA PRO A 82 18.71 -30.71 -39.30
C PRO A 82 20.11 -30.08 -39.31
N LYS A 83 20.17 -28.78 -39.65
CA LYS A 83 21.42 -27.99 -39.49
C LYS A 83 21.71 -27.64 -38.03
N SER A 84 20.67 -27.53 -37.19
CA SER A 84 20.74 -27.17 -35.77
C SER A 84 20.00 -28.21 -34.92
N GLU A 85 20.68 -28.74 -33.91
CA GLU A 85 20.14 -29.70 -32.93
C GLU A 85 20.19 -29.10 -31.53
N VAL A 86 19.02 -28.84 -30.94
CA VAL A 86 18.93 -28.16 -29.63
C VAL A 86 18.08 -28.98 -28.66
N SER A 87 18.74 -29.67 -27.73
CA SER A 87 18.06 -30.43 -26.68
C SER A 87 17.54 -29.54 -25.54
N ALA A 88 16.63 -30.06 -24.72
CA ALA A 88 16.21 -29.39 -23.50
C ALA A 88 17.32 -29.49 -22.45
N PHE A 89 17.37 -28.56 -21.49
CA PHE A 89 18.40 -28.59 -20.45
C PHE A 89 17.79 -28.53 -19.05
N LEU A 90 18.50 -29.11 -18.09
CA LEU A 90 18.22 -28.98 -16.66
C LEU A 90 19.29 -28.09 -16.03
N GLU A 91 18.87 -27.02 -15.36
CA GLU A 91 19.78 -26.14 -14.62
C GLU A 91 19.92 -26.63 -13.18
N ILE A 92 21.14 -26.95 -12.78
CA ILE A 92 21.51 -27.58 -11.51
C ILE A 92 22.41 -26.65 -10.73
N HIS A 93 22.11 -26.44 -9.45
CA HIS A 93 22.86 -25.58 -8.54
C HIS A 93 23.52 -26.41 -7.45
N ASP A 94 24.83 -26.26 -7.24
CA ASP A 94 25.47 -26.82 -6.05
C ASP A 94 25.17 -25.95 -4.83
N ILE A 95 24.65 -26.57 -3.77
CA ILE A 95 24.35 -25.89 -2.52
C ILE A 95 25.22 -26.50 -1.41
N ALA A 96 25.89 -25.62 -0.64
CA ALA A 96 26.87 -25.99 0.38
C ALA A 96 26.36 -27.04 1.41
N GLY A 97 27.23 -27.71 2.17
CA GLY A 97 26.76 -28.70 3.15
C GLY A 97 25.87 -28.08 4.26
N LEU A 98 24.71 -28.68 4.55
CA LEU A 98 23.89 -28.35 5.72
C LEU A 98 24.46 -29.02 6.97
N VAL A 99 24.51 -28.31 8.09
CA VAL A 99 24.81 -28.87 9.43
C VAL A 99 23.61 -28.63 10.36
N ARG A 100 23.48 -29.42 11.42
CA ARG A 100 22.43 -29.21 12.45
C ARG A 100 22.49 -27.78 13.00
N GLY A 101 21.35 -27.17 13.29
CA GLY A 101 21.25 -25.81 13.83
C GLY A 101 21.34 -24.70 12.77
N ALA A 102 21.23 -25.03 11.48
CA ALA A 102 21.32 -24.06 10.39
C ALA A 102 20.22 -22.98 10.44
N HIS A 103 19.00 -23.33 10.88
CA HIS A 103 17.92 -22.36 11.07
C HIS A 103 18.27 -21.27 12.11
N GLN A 104 19.06 -21.62 13.13
CA GLN A 104 19.58 -20.71 14.17
C GLN A 104 20.85 -19.96 13.73
N GLY A 105 21.37 -20.23 12.54
CA GLY A 105 22.56 -19.57 11.99
C GLY A 105 23.89 -20.24 12.38
N GLN A 106 23.89 -21.49 12.84
CA GLN A 106 25.13 -22.25 13.01
C GLN A 106 25.76 -22.56 11.63
N GLY A 107 27.08 -22.43 11.52
CA GLY A 107 27.81 -22.59 10.25
C GLY A 107 27.46 -21.52 9.20
N LEU A 108 27.28 -21.93 7.94
CA LEU A 108 26.91 -21.06 6.80
C LEU A 108 25.36 -20.90 6.64
N GLY A 109 24.58 -21.28 7.66
CA GLY A 109 23.16 -21.65 7.55
C GLY A 109 22.21 -20.64 6.89
N ASN A 110 22.26 -19.34 7.24
CA ASN A 110 21.33 -18.35 6.66
C ASN A 110 21.61 -18.07 5.17
N SER A 111 22.88 -18.08 4.75
CA SER A 111 23.27 -17.94 3.33
C SER A 111 22.91 -19.18 2.52
N PHE A 112 22.98 -20.35 3.16
CA PHE A 112 22.60 -21.62 2.56
C PHE A 112 21.10 -21.71 2.27
N LEU A 113 20.25 -21.34 3.24
CA LEU A 113 18.79 -21.38 3.08
C LEU A 113 18.29 -20.37 2.03
N SER A 114 18.99 -19.25 1.82
CA SER A 114 18.69 -18.33 0.71
C SER A 114 18.97 -18.95 -0.66
N HIS A 115 20.00 -19.79 -0.81
CA HIS A 115 20.27 -20.49 -2.06
C HIS A 115 19.20 -21.57 -2.35
N ILE A 116 18.72 -22.30 -1.34
CA ILE A 116 17.59 -23.23 -1.53
C ILE A 116 16.30 -22.47 -1.94
N ARG A 117 16.08 -21.26 -1.44
CA ARG A 117 14.92 -20.44 -1.88
C ARG A 117 14.99 -20.08 -3.37
N ALA A 118 16.19 -19.92 -3.93
CA ALA A 118 16.38 -19.54 -5.32
C ALA A 118 15.98 -20.65 -6.31
N VAL A 119 16.24 -21.91 -5.96
CA VAL A 119 15.89 -23.10 -6.76
C VAL A 119 14.41 -23.48 -6.63
N ASP A 120 13.91 -24.34 -7.51
CA ASP A 120 12.50 -24.73 -7.58
C ASP A 120 12.26 -26.21 -7.18
N GLY A 121 13.32 -27.02 -7.12
CA GLY A 121 13.31 -28.40 -6.62
C GLY A 121 14.62 -28.78 -5.95
N ILE A 122 14.67 -29.97 -5.35
CA ILE A 122 15.83 -30.43 -4.57
C ILE A 122 16.26 -31.84 -5.00
N PHE A 123 17.53 -32.02 -5.33
CA PHE A 123 18.20 -33.31 -5.31
C PHE A 123 18.77 -33.54 -3.92
N HIS A 124 18.15 -34.43 -3.14
CA HIS A 124 18.63 -34.75 -1.80
C HIS A 124 19.60 -35.94 -1.84
N VAL A 125 20.89 -35.66 -1.68
CA VAL A 125 21.96 -36.66 -1.69
C VAL A 125 22.12 -37.26 -0.30
N LEU A 126 22.09 -38.60 -0.21
CA LEU A 126 22.25 -39.37 1.02
C LEU A 126 23.48 -40.26 0.94
N ARG A 127 24.20 -40.38 2.06
CA ARG A 127 25.32 -41.32 2.19
C ARG A 127 24.81 -42.69 2.61
N ALA A 128 24.98 -43.68 1.75
CA ALA A 128 24.65 -45.09 2.01
C ALA A 128 25.87 -46.01 1.87
N PHE A 129 27.06 -45.49 2.17
CA PHE A 129 28.31 -46.26 2.16
C PHE A 129 29.16 -45.95 3.40
N GLU A 130 29.92 -46.94 3.82
CA GLU A 130 30.94 -46.82 4.86
C GLU A 130 32.31 -46.78 4.21
N ASP A 131 33.14 -45.85 4.66
CA ASP A 131 34.51 -45.67 4.21
C ASP A 131 35.31 -45.13 5.42
N PRO A 132 36.38 -45.84 5.86
CA PRO A 132 37.19 -45.42 7.01
C PRO A 132 37.92 -44.08 6.79
N ASP A 133 38.14 -43.67 5.55
CA ASP A 133 38.84 -42.43 5.22
C ASP A 133 37.90 -41.21 5.17
N ILE A 134 36.57 -41.43 5.26
CA ILE A 134 35.56 -40.38 5.14
C ILE A 134 34.75 -40.28 6.43
N ILE A 135 35.09 -39.29 7.26
CA ILE A 135 34.41 -39.01 8.54
C ILE A 135 33.03 -38.40 8.28
N HIS A 136 32.01 -38.96 8.93
CA HIS A 136 30.65 -38.41 8.95
C HIS A 136 30.54 -37.29 10.00
N VAL A 137 29.66 -36.30 9.80
CA VAL A 137 29.51 -35.15 10.72
C VAL A 137 29.15 -35.59 12.15
N ASP A 138 28.37 -36.67 12.27
CA ASP A 138 27.93 -37.26 13.54
C ASP A 138 28.69 -38.56 13.89
N ASP A 139 29.91 -38.76 13.36
CA ASP A 139 30.81 -39.92 13.54
C ASP A 139 30.27 -41.29 13.02
N THR A 140 28.96 -41.48 12.95
CA THR A 140 28.29 -42.69 12.43
C THR A 140 27.47 -42.39 11.18
N VAL A 141 27.45 -43.32 10.23
CA VAL A 141 26.64 -43.23 9.00
C VAL A 141 25.22 -43.73 9.28
N ASP A 142 24.25 -42.82 9.30
CA ASP A 142 22.82 -43.13 9.42
C ASP A 142 21.98 -42.23 8.50
N PRO A 143 21.66 -42.68 7.28
CA PRO A 143 20.95 -41.85 6.31
C PRO A 143 19.50 -41.53 6.69
N VAL A 144 18.87 -42.29 7.60
CA VAL A 144 17.51 -41.98 8.07
C VAL A 144 17.53 -40.79 9.01
N ARG A 145 18.50 -40.77 9.93
CA ARG A 145 18.76 -39.60 10.78
C ARG A 145 19.14 -38.38 9.93
N ASP A 146 19.96 -38.56 8.89
CA ASP A 146 20.38 -37.46 8.02
C ASP A 146 19.19 -36.85 7.23
N LEU A 147 18.22 -37.69 6.83
CA LEU A 147 16.94 -37.26 6.24
C LEU A 147 16.13 -36.41 7.21
N GLU A 148 15.96 -36.89 8.46
CA GLU A 148 15.21 -36.19 9.50
C GLU A 148 15.79 -34.80 9.79
N ILE A 149 17.12 -34.71 9.92
CA ILE A 149 17.83 -33.44 10.16
C ILE A 149 17.48 -32.41 9.07
N ILE A 150 17.62 -32.77 7.80
CA ILE A 150 17.40 -31.82 6.69
C ILE A 150 15.92 -31.46 6.61
N SER A 151 15.01 -32.44 6.71
CA SER A 151 13.57 -32.19 6.67
C SER A 151 13.10 -31.30 7.83
N GLU A 152 13.60 -31.49 9.05
CA GLU A 152 13.28 -30.64 10.20
C GLU A 152 13.79 -29.21 10.02
N GLU A 153 15.04 -29.03 9.59
CA GLU A 153 15.64 -27.70 9.37
C GLU A 153 14.87 -26.88 8.32
N LEU A 154 14.43 -27.51 7.23
CA LEU A 154 13.61 -26.85 6.20
C LEU A 154 12.25 -26.44 6.77
N ARG A 155 11.59 -27.30 7.55
CA ARG A 155 10.29 -27.00 8.19
C ARG A 155 10.41 -25.89 9.22
N LEU A 156 11.40 -25.93 10.11
CA LEU A 156 11.62 -24.90 11.13
C LEU A 156 11.82 -23.53 10.48
N LYS A 157 12.53 -23.46 9.35
CA LYS A 157 12.70 -22.20 8.63
C LYS A 157 11.41 -21.68 7.99
N ASP A 158 10.58 -22.58 7.47
CA ASP A 158 9.25 -22.21 6.97
C ASP A 158 8.34 -21.73 8.11
N ILE A 159 8.39 -22.36 9.29
CA ILE A 159 7.64 -21.92 10.47
C ILE A 159 8.06 -20.50 10.88
N GLU A 160 9.36 -20.24 11.02
CA GLU A 160 9.90 -18.91 11.35
C GLU A 160 9.45 -17.85 10.32
N PHE A 161 9.47 -18.21 9.03
CA PHE A 161 9.02 -17.33 7.95
C PHE A 161 7.53 -17.04 8.04
N MET A 162 6.71 -18.05 8.31
CA MET A 162 5.27 -17.91 8.46
C MET A 162 4.89 -17.09 9.68
N GLU A 163 5.61 -17.22 10.79
CA GLU A 163 5.42 -16.40 11.99
C GLU A 163 5.64 -14.92 11.73
N ARG A 164 6.78 -14.56 11.14
CA ARG A 164 7.06 -13.18 10.74
C ARG A 164 6.01 -12.65 9.77
N ARG A 165 5.58 -13.50 8.83
CA ARG A 165 4.59 -13.10 7.83
C ARG A 165 3.22 -12.86 8.46
N ILE A 166 2.78 -13.70 9.40
CA ILE A 166 1.56 -13.52 10.17
C ILE A 166 1.64 -12.24 10.97
N GLU A 167 2.74 -11.99 11.68
CA GLU A 167 2.95 -10.74 12.41
C GLU A 167 2.89 -9.50 11.51
N ASP A 168 3.50 -9.55 10.32
CA ASP A 168 3.47 -8.43 9.37
C ASP A 168 2.07 -8.17 8.82
N VAL A 169 1.31 -9.24 8.55
CA VAL A 169 -0.10 -9.15 8.15
C VAL A 169 -0.92 -8.57 9.30
N GLU A 170 -0.75 -9.04 10.54
CA GLU A 170 -1.42 -8.50 11.73
C GLU A 170 -1.05 -7.04 12.03
N LYS A 171 0.23 -6.68 11.92
CA LYS A 171 0.71 -5.29 12.05
C LYS A 171 0.11 -4.44 10.94
N SER A 172 -0.01 -4.95 9.72
CA SER A 172 -0.65 -4.25 8.60
C SER A 172 -2.16 -4.08 8.84
N MET A 173 -2.85 -5.08 9.40
CA MET A 173 -4.25 -5.00 9.84
C MET A 173 -4.43 -3.92 10.92
N LYS A 174 -3.55 -3.89 11.93
CA LYS A 174 -3.55 -2.86 13.00
C LYS A 174 -3.22 -1.44 12.47
N ARG A 175 -2.33 -1.34 11.48
CA ARG A 175 -1.88 -0.07 10.86
C ARG A 175 -2.88 0.51 9.86
N SER A 176 -3.90 -0.25 9.44
CA SER A 176 -4.89 0.21 8.47
C SER A 176 -5.93 1.17 9.06
N ASN A 177 -5.99 1.36 10.38
CA ASN A 177 -6.70 2.49 10.99
C ASN A 177 -5.86 3.77 10.90
N ASP A 178 -5.86 4.32 9.69
CA ASP A 178 -5.72 5.74 9.35
C ASP A 178 -4.52 6.51 9.93
N LYS A 179 -3.30 6.16 9.46
CA LYS A 179 -2.09 6.99 9.61
C LYS A 179 -2.28 8.42 9.09
N GLN A 180 -3.22 8.66 8.16
CA GLN A 180 -3.46 9.97 7.57
C GLN A 180 -4.20 10.89 8.55
N LEU A 181 -5.16 10.35 9.29
CA LEU A 181 -5.80 11.06 10.42
C LEU A 181 -4.82 11.37 11.54
N LYS A 182 -3.86 10.49 11.84
CA LYS A 182 -2.85 10.72 12.89
C LYS A 182 -1.88 11.86 12.54
N ILE A 183 -1.42 11.91 11.28
CA ILE A 183 -0.55 12.98 10.76
C ILE A 183 -1.34 14.31 10.65
N GLU A 184 -2.61 14.28 10.23
CA GLU A 184 -3.47 15.47 10.22
C GLU A 184 -3.76 15.98 11.64
N LEU A 185 -3.95 15.08 12.62
CA LEU A 185 -4.18 15.41 14.03
C LEU A 185 -2.90 16.00 14.67
N GLU A 186 -1.74 15.40 14.43
CA GLU A 186 -0.44 15.88 14.94
C GLU A 186 -0.02 17.23 14.32
N LEU A 187 -0.30 17.47 13.03
CA LEU A 187 -0.12 18.78 12.40
C LEU A 187 -1.11 19.83 12.93
N CYS A 188 -2.35 19.42 13.25
CA CYS A 188 -3.35 20.30 13.86
C CYS A 188 -3.07 20.62 15.34
N GLN A 189 -2.19 19.85 16.00
CA GLN A 189 -1.78 20.01 17.41
C GLN A 189 -0.44 20.76 17.57
N LYS A 190 0.37 20.89 16.51
CA LYS A 190 1.64 21.64 16.56
C LYS A 190 1.45 23.15 16.35
N GLY A 191 1.50 23.90 17.46
CA GLY A 191 1.88 25.31 17.54
C GLY A 191 0.83 26.33 17.10
N ASP A 192 0.66 27.39 17.89
CA ASP A 192 -0.35 28.46 17.74
C ASP A 192 -0.21 29.20 16.38
N PRO A 193 -1.01 28.86 15.36
CA PRO A 193 -0.77 29.31 13.97
C PRO A 193 -1.00 30.81 13.74
N LEU A 194 -1.58 31.51 14.73
CA LEU A 194 -1.79 32.96 14.68
C LEU A 194 -0.53 33.76 15.06
N SER A 195 0.57 33.12 15.48
CA SER A 195 1.83 33.80 15.85
C SER A 195 2.32 34.83 14.81
N PRO A 196 2.29 34.58 13.48
CA PRO A 196 2.65 35.58 12.48
C PRO A 196 1.65 36.77 12.38
N LEU A 197 0.36 36.53 12.64
CA LEU A 197 -0.66 37.58 12.69
C LEU A 197 -0.52 38.44 13.94
N LEU A 198 -0.27 37.78 15.09
CA LEU A 198 0.03 38.40 16.36
C LEU A 198 1.28 39.25 16.26
N PHE A 199 2.32 38.77 15.57
CA PHE A 199 3.52 39.55 15.29
C PHE A 199 3.19 40.84 14.53
N LEU A 200 2.45 40.77 13.41
CA LEU A 200 2.08 41.97 12.65
C LEU A 200 1.19 42.95 13.46
N LEU A 201 0.22 42.42 14.21
CA LEU A 201 -0.67 43.23 15.07
C LEU A 201 0.07 43.88 16.24
N VAL A 202 0.94 43.12 16.91
CA VAL A 202 1.77 43.59 18.03
C VAL A 202 2.77 44.62 17.52
N MET A 203 3.39 44.41 16.35
CA MET A 203 4.29 45.40 15.76
C MET A 203 3.56 46.70 15.38
N GLU A 204 2.32 46.62 14.89
CA GLU A 204 1.51 47.82 14.60
C GLU A 204 1.15 48.60 15.88
N VAL A 205 0.84 47.90 16.98
CA VAL A 205 0.60 48.50 18.31
C VAL A 205 1.88 49.05 18.92
N LEU A 206 2.99 48.30 18.86
CA LEU A 206 4.31 48.69 19.36
C LEU A 206 4.80 49.95 18.62
N SER A 207 4.64 50.04 17.30
CA SER A 207 4.97 51.24 16.53
C SER A 207 4.11 52.47 16.89
N ARG A 208 2.87 52.28 17.34
CA ARG A 208 2.02 53.38 17.84
C ARG A 208 2.38 53.79 19.26
N MET A 209 2.72 52.82 20.12
CA MET A 209 3.22 53.10 21.46
C MET A 209 4.56 53.84 21.42
N LEU A 210 5.51 53.34 20.61
CA LEU A 210 6.81 53.97 20.41
C LEU A 210 6.68 55.41 19.90
N ARG A 211 5.79 55.67 18.93
CA ARG A 211 5.45 57.03 18.49
C ARG A 211 4.94 57.92 19.62
N LYS A 212 3.99 57.44 20.42
CA LYS A 212 3.48 58.18 21.58
C LYS A 212 4.56 58.47 22.63
N THR A 213 5.46 57.53 22.91
CA THR A 213 6.58 57.76 23.84
C THR A 213 7.60 58.76 23.30
N VAL A 214 7.83 58.81 21.99
CA VAL A 214 8.68 59.83 21.34
C VAL A 214 7.99 61.19 21.34
N GLU A 215 6.71 61.27 21.01
CA GLU A 215 5.90 62.50 21.05
C GLU A 215 5.77 63.07 22.47
N CYS A 216 5.72 62.21 23.49
CA CYS A 216 5.68 62.61 24.90
C CYS A 216 7.09 62.83 25.51
N GLY A 217 8.16 62.76 24.71
CA GLY A 217 9.53 63.08 25.15
C GLY A 217 10.20 62.04 26.07
N PHE A 218 9.64 60.84 26.23
CA PHE A 218 10.18 59.82 27.14
C PHE A 218 11.42 59.09 26.59
N ILE A 219 11.73 59.23 25.29
CA ILE A 219 12.87 58.57 24.66
C ILE A 219 13.49 59.50 23.61
N THR A 220 14.78 59.81 23.74
CA THR A 220 15.55 60.60 22.75
C THR A 220 16.82 59.86 22.34
N GLY A 221 16.92 59.49 21.06
CA GLY A 221 18.15 58.97 20.43
C GLY A 221 18.51 57.52 20.77
N PHE A 222 18.23 56.59 19.85
CA PHE A 222 18.81 55.24 19.88
C PHE A 222 20.05 55.20 18.98
N ASN A 223 21.25 55.27 19.55
CA ASN A 223 22.50 55.41 18.78
C ASN A 223 23.59 54.37 19.14
N LEU A 224 23.21 53.14 19.50
CA LEU A 224 24.15 52.01 19.60
C LEU A 224 23.57 50.75 18.94
N GLY A 225 24.45 49.98 18.28
CA GLY A 225 24.12 48.77 17.52
C GLY A 225 23.29 47.76 18.31
N ILE A 226 21.99 47.73 18.04
CA ILE A 226 21.02 46.92 18.80
C ILE A 226 21.31 45.42 18.63
N LEU A 227 21.80 44.99 17.46
CA LEU A 227 22.09 43.59 17.18
C LEU A 227 23.31 43.08 17.96
N THR A 228 24.36 43.89 18.12
CA THR A 228 25.52 43.52 18.96
C THR A 228 25.17 43.50 20.44
N PHE A 229 24.28 44.39 20.90
CA PHE A 229 23.75 44.32 22.26
C PHE A 229 22.87 43.07 22.46
N PHE A 230 22.05 42.70 21.48
CA PHE A 230 21.28 41.46 21.49
C PHE A 230 22.17 40.22 21.54
N GLU A 231 23.25 40.16 20.76
CA GLU A 231 24.25 39.08 20.82
C GLU A 231 24.85 38.95 22.23
N ALA A 232 25.22 40.08 22.84
CA ALA A 232 25.82 40.11 24.17
C ALA A 232 24.84 39.68 25.28
N VAL A 233 23.57 40.06 25.19
CA VAL A 233 22.56 39.75 26.22
C VAL A 233 22.00 38.34 26.08
N THR A 234 21.82 37.84 24.86
CA THR A 234 21.19 36.54 24.61
C THR A 234 22.18 35.40 24.42
N GLY A 235 23.46 35.70 24.13
CA GLY A 235 24.48 34.72 23.77
C GLY A 235 24.29 34.09 22.38
N LEU A 236 23.27 34.50 21.63
CA LEU A 236 23.01 34.04 20.26
C LEU A 236 23.82 34.88 19.27
N ARG A 237 24.54 34.24 18.33
CA ARG A 237 25.23 34.96 17.24
C ARG A 237 24.27 35.31 16.10
N VAL A 238 24.24 36.57 15.72
CA VAL A 238 23.44 37.12 14.63
C VAL A 238 24.20 36.93 13.31
N ASN A 239 23.51 36.39 12.30
CA ASN A 239 24.08 36.28 10.96
C ASN A 239 23.77 37.54 10.14
N MET A 240 24.72 38.46 10.08
CA MET A 240 24.57 39.73 9.36
C MET A 240 24.33 39.54 7.86
N SER A 241 24.85 38.46 7.26
CA SER A 241 24.62 38.18 5.83
C SER A 241 23.21 37.71 5.49
N LYS A 242 22.45 37.26 6.50
CA LYS A 242 21.02 36.86 6.38
C LYS A 242 20.07 37.84 7.08
N SER A 243 20.59 38.93 7.64
CA SER A 243 19.80 39.92 8.38
C SER A 243 19.29 41.01 7.43
N GLU A 244 17.98 41.24 7.48
CA GLU A 244 17.27 42.16 6.59
C GLU A 244 16.28 42.99 7.40
N MET A 245 16.27 44.30 7.17
CA MET A 245 15.31 45.24 7.74
C MET A 245 14.28 45.61 6.68
N VAL A 246 13.01 45.33 6.97
CA VAL A 246 11.90 45.56 6.06
C VAL A 246 10.99 46.66 6.62
N PRO A 247 10.79 47.79 5.91
CA PRO A 247 9.93 48.87 6.40
C PRO A 247 8.45 48.48 6.35
N VAL A 248 7.72 48.77 7.42
CA VAL A 248 6.26 48.64 7.48
C VAL A 248 5.63 50.04 7.49
N GLY A 249 5.16 50.49 6.32
CA GLY A 249 4.64 51.86 6.12
C GLY A 249 5.73 52.86 5.70
N VAL A 250 5.44 54.16 5.82
CA VAL A 250 6.40 55.22 5.48
C VAL A 250 7.35 55.44 6.66
N VAL A 251 8.62 55.07 6.48
CA VAL A 251 9.68 55.22 7.49
C VAL A 251 10.72 56.21 6.97
N PRO A 252 10.80 57.44 7.51
CA PRO A 252 11.86 58.38 7.14
C PRO A 252 13.22 57.85 7.62
N ASN A 253 14.29 58.18 6.88
CA ASN A 253 15.68 57.84 7.22
C ASN A 253 15.99 56.33 7.35
N LEU A 254 15.26 55.48 6.61
CA LEU A 254 15.44 54.02 6.62
C LEU A 254 16.88 53.56 6.31
N ARG A 255 17.59 54.29 5.43
CA ARG A 255 18.99 53.98 5.07
C ARG A 255 19.94 54.15 6.25
N VAL A 256 19.82 55.27 6.95
CA VAL A 256 20.62 55.56 8.15
C VAL A 256 20.40 54.48 9.23
N LEU A 257 19.15 54.05 9.42
CA LEU A 257 18.82 52.96 10.34
C LEU A 257 19.42 51.61 9.91
N ALA A 258 19.40 51.30 8.61
CA ALA A 258 19.97 50.06 8.08
C ALA A 258 21.49 50.01 8.26
N ASP A 259 22.15 51.16 8.05
CA ASP A 259 23.59 51.32 8.19
C ASP A 259 24.02 51.20 9.66
N ILE A 260 23.28 51.82 10.59
CA ILE A 260 23.52 51.67 12.04
C ILE A 260 23.35 50.21 12.49
N MET A 261 22.37 49.50 11.92
CA MET A 261 22.07 48.11 12.25
C MET A 261 22.92 47.10 11.47
N GLY A 262 23.72 47.54 10.49
CA GLY A 262 24.54 46.66 9.64
C GLY A 262 23.76 45.61 8.84
N CYS A 263 22.50 45.88 8.49
CA CYS A 263 21.62 44.91 7.82
C CYS A 263 21.10 45.43 6.47
N ARG A 264 20.71 44.52 5.57
CA ARG A 264 20.20 44.89 4.23
C ARG A 264 18.78 45.44 4.33
N ILE A 265 18.41 46.36 3.45
CA ILE A 265 17.01 46.82 3.35
C ILE A 265 16.24 45.88 2.44
N GLY A 266 15.19 45.28 2.98
CA GLY A 266 14.25 44.45 2.22
C GLY A 266 12.96 45.15 1.85
N SER A 267 12.09 44.44 1.15
CA SER A 267 10.78 44.93 0.72
C SER A 267 9.67 43.92 0.99
N LEU A 268 8.45 44.42 1.26
CA LEU A 268 7.25 43.60 1.30
C LEU A 268 6.70 43.43 -0.13
N PRO A 269 6.19 42.24 -0.49
CA PRO A 269 6.01 41.07 0.36
C PRO A 269 7.25 40.15 0.44
N MET A 270 7.59 39.67 1.64
CA MET A 270 8.73 38.76 1.90
C MET A 270 8.27 37.39 2.42
N SER A 271 9.08 36.33 2.27
CA SER A 271 8.74 34.99 2.80
C SER A 271 9.28 34.80 4.22
N TYR A 272 8.40 34.58 5.20
CA TYR A 272 8.76 34.27 6.58
C TYR A 272 8.08 32.98 7.03
N LEU A 273 8.86 32.01 7.51
CA LEU A 273 8.40 30.64 7.83
C LEU A 273 7.58 30.02 6.67
N GLY A 274 7.94 30.37 5.44
CA GLY A 274 7.25 29.92 4.24
C GLY A 274 5.94 30.62 3.93
N MET A 275 5.63 31.76 4.57
CA MET A 275 4.45 32.59 4.30
C MET A 275 4.84 33.97 3.74
N PRO A 276 4.13 34.52 2.75
CA PRO A 276 4.35 35.88 2.28
C PRO A 276 3.81 36.90 3.29
N LEU A 277 4.70 37.51 4.07
CA LEU A 277 4.41 38.66 4.93
C LEU A 277 4.17 39.89 4.06
N GLY A 278 3.21 40.74 4.44
CA GLY A 278 2.90 42.00 3.77
C GLY A 278 2.14 41.88 2.44
N ALA A 279 1.93 40.67 1.92
CA ALA A 279 1.07 40.47 0.76
C ALA A 279 -0.40 40.72 1.14
N ASN A 280 -1.17 41.32 0.22
CA ASN A 280 -2.61 41.46 0.42
C ASN A 280 -3.23 40.06 0.55
N PHE A 281 -3.89 39.76 1.68
CA PHE A 281 -4.46 38.45 2.01
C PHE A 281 -5.50 37.91 0.99
N LYS A 282 -6.08 38.79 0.15
CA LYS A 282 -6.95 38.39 -0.97
C LYS A 282 -6.20 38.15 -2.29
N SER A 283 -4.92 38.48 -2.34
CA SER A 283 -4.12 38.37 -3.55
C SER A 283 -3.91 36.91 -3.95
N LYS A 284 -4.11 36.63 -5.23
CA LYS A 284 -3.76 35.34 -5.84
C LYS A 284 -2.26 35.05 -5.71
N ALA A 285 -1.42 36.09 -5.62
CA ALA A 285 0.03 35.97 -5.51
C ALA A 285 0.49 35.16 -4.29
N ILE A 286 -0.25 35.20 -3.18
CA ILE A 286 0.05 34.41 -1.98
C ILE A 286 0.08 32.91 -2.30
N TRP A 287 -0.80 32.47 -3.19
CA TRP A 287 -1.01 31.07 -3.53
C TRP A 287 -0.09 30.58 -4.65
N ASN A 288 0.56 31.47 -5.40
CA ASN A 288 1.43 31.10 -6.52
C ASN A 288 2.56 30.17 -6.10
N SER A 289 3.23 30.48 -4.99
CA SER A 289 4.32 29.63 -4.46
C SER A 289 3.87 28.19 -4.15
N ILE A 290 2.61 27.99 -3.73
CA ILE A 290 2.05 26.66 -3.49
C ILE A 290 1.67 25.99 -4.80
N LEU A 291 1.05 26.73 -5.72
CA LEU A 291 0.68 26.23 -7.04
C LEU A 291 1.92 25.74 -7.79
N GLU A 292 3.00 26.52 -7.79
CA GLU A 292 4.29 26.15 -8.38
C GLU A 292 4.89 24.92 -7.71
N LYS A 293 4.86 24.84 -6.37
CA LYS A 293 5.31 23.63 -5.64
C LYS A 293 4.49 22.39 -5.99
N MET A 294 3.17 22.52 -6.16
CA MET A 294 2.31 21.42 -6.59
C MET A 294 2.63 20.99 -8.03
N GLU A 295 2.78 21.95 -8.95
CA GLU A 295 3.13 21.70 -10.35
C GLU A 295 4.54 21.05 -10.47
N HIS A 296 5.55 21.58 -9.80
CA HIS A 296 6.92 21.04 -9.80
C HIS A 296 7.02 19.66 -9.16
N LYS A 297 6.28 19.40 -8.06
CA LYS A 297 6.21 18.07 -7.44
C LYS A 297 5.57 17.05 -8.36
N LEU A 298 4.73 17.46 -9.31
CA LEU A 298 4.12 16.58 -10.29
C LEU A 298 4.99 16.42 -11.54
N ALA A 299 5.73 17.46 -11.95
CA ALA A 299 6.62 17.44 -13.11
C ALA A 299 7.74 16.38 -13.00
N GLY A 300 8.28 16.15 -11.79
CA GLY A 300 9.30 15.13 -11.56
C GLY A 300 8.80 13.68 -11.64
N TRP A 301 7.47 13.45 -11.61
CA TRP A 301 6.87 12.13 -11.64
C TRP A 301 6.16 11.94 -12.98
N LYS A 302 6.82 11.27 -13.92
CA LYS A 302 6.23 10.95 -15.23
C LYS A 302 4.92 10.17 -15.01
N SER A 303 3.77 10.77 -15.33
CA SER A 303 2.43 10.19 -15.12
C SER A 303 2.25 8.81 -15.77
N LEU A 304 3.09 8.50 -16.77
CA LEU A 304 3.15 7.22 -17.48
C LEU A 304 3.58 6.02 -16.61
N TYR A 305 4.40 6.23 -15.56
CA TYR A 305 4.95 5.12 -14.76
C TYR A 305 4.11 4.82 -13.50
N LEU A 306 3.12 5.66 -13.19
CA LEU A 306 2.27 5.52 -12.03
C LEU A 306 0.87 5.08 -12.45
N SER A 307 0.43 3.94 -11.94
CA SER A 307 -0.98 3.56 -12.00
C SER A 307 -1.89 4.63 -11.42
N ARG A 308 -3.15 4.73 -11.88
CA ARG A 308 -4.16 5.66 -11.36
C ARG A 308 -4.35 5.56 -9.82
N GLY A 309 -4.29 4.36 -9.25
CA GLY A 309 -4.32 4.17 -7.79
C GLY A 309 -3.07 4.70 -7.06
N GLY A 310 -1.90 4.64 -7.70
CA GLY A 310 -0.67 5.29 -7.23
C GLY A 310 -0.75 6.82 -7.33
N GLY A 311 -1.26 7.34 -8.45
CA GLY A 311 -1.52 8.78 -8.62
C GLY A 311 -2.49 9.33 -7.57
N LEU A 312 -3.60 8.62 -7.30
CA LEU A 312 -4.54 8.97 -6.24
C LEU A 312 -3.89 8.99 -4.85
N THR A 313 -2.97 8.07 -4.59
CA THR A 313 -2.20 8.01 -3.34
C THR A 313 -1.36 9.26 -3.16
N LEU A 314 -0.62 9.65 -4.19
CA LEU A 314 0.23 10.83 -4.18
C LEU A 314 -0.59 12.13 -4.00
N ILE A 315 -1.77 12.21 -4.64
CA ILE A 315 -2.70 13.32 -4.44
C ILE A 315 -3.11 13.42 -2.97
N LYS A 316 -3.51 12.29 -2.36
CA LYS A 316 -3.96 12.24 -0.96
C LYS A 316 -2.85 12.53 0.05
N SER A 317 -1.68 11.91 -0.10
CA SER A 317 -0.60 12.00 0.89
C SER A 317 0.20 13.28 0.76
N THR A 318 0.52 13.68 -0.47
CA THR A 318 1.56 14.68 -0.73
C THR A 318 0.92 15.99 -1.16
N LEU A 319 0.12 15.98 -2.22
CA LEU A 319 -0.45 17.22 -2.75
C LEU A 319 -1.51 17.84 -1.85
N SER A 320 -2.25 17.03 -1.09
CA SER A 320 -3.23 17.53 -0.14
C SER A 320 -2.59 18.15 1.10
N SER A 321 -1.35 17.76 1.44
CA SER A 321 -0.60 18.29 2.61
C SER A 321 0.05 19.64 2.35
N LEU A 322 0.51 19.90 1.12
CA LEU A 322 1.22 21.13 0.73
C LEU A 322 0.44 22.42 1.02
N PRO A 323 -0.87 22.54 0.68
CA PRO A 323 -1.62 23.76 0.93
C PRO A 323 -2.22 23.83 2.35
N MET A 324 -2.11 22.79 3.18
CA MET A 324 -2.83 22.68 4.47
C MET A 324 -2.63 23.89 5.37
N TYR A 325 -1.38 24.30 5.53
CA TYR A 325 -1.03 25.40 6.41
C TYR A 325 -1.70 26.71 5.95
N TYR A 326 -1.71 26.99 4.64
CA TYR A 326 -2.36 28.18 4.09
C TYR A 326 -3.89 28.08 4.12
N LEU A 327 -4.45 26.90 3.85
CA LEU A 327 -5.89 26.65 3.95
C LEU A 327 -6.40 26.75 5.39
N SER A 328 -5.54 26.59 6.39
CA SER A 328 -5.90 26.78 7.79
C SER A 328 -5.90 28.24 8.23
N LEU A 329 -5.29 29.14 7.45
CA LEU A 329 -5.04 30.53 7.83
C LEU A 329 -5.77 31.54 6.94
N PHE A 330 -5.79 31.30 5.63
CA PHE A 330 -6.33 32.22 4.63
C PHE A 330 -7.61 31.67 3.99
N THR A 331 -8.56 32.55 3.73
CA THR A 331 -9.68 32.23 2.83
C THR A 331 -9.17 32.06 1.40
N ILE A 332 -9.36 30.87 0.81
CA ILE A 332 -8.90 30.58 -0.55
C ILE A 332 -9.82 31.26 -1.59
N PRO A 333 -9.28 32.00 -2.57
CA PRO A 333 -10.08 32.47 -3.70
C PRO A 333 -10.58 31.29 -4.53
N ILE A 334 -11.85 31.33 -4.97
CA ILE A 334 -12.47 30.25 -5.76
C ILE A 334 -11.64 29.91 -7.01
N SER A 335 -11.08 30.93 -7.68
CA SER A 335 -10.21 30.71 -8.84
C SER A 335 -8.95 29.91 -8.52
N VAL A 336 -8.37 30.10 -7.32
CA VAL A 336 -7.18 29.35 -6.87
C VAL A 336 -7.57 27.92 -6.50
N ALA A 337 -8.68 27.75 -5.77
CA ALA A 337 -9.21 26.42 -5.45
C ALA A 337 -9.47 25.61 -6.74
N ASN A 338 -10.15 26.21 -7.72
CA ASN A 338 -10.40 25.58 -9.02
C ASN A 338 -9.11 25.24 -9.77
N ARG A 339 -8.07 26.07 -9.68
CA ARG A 339 -6.76 25.79 -10.29
C ARG A 339 -6.06 24.61 -9.60
N MET A 340 -6.06 24.53 -8.27
CA MET A 340 -5.51 23.39 -7.53
C MET A 340 -6.24 22.08 -7.87
N GLU A 341 -7.58 22.12 -7.95
CA GLU A 341 -8.38 20.96 -8.35
C GLU A 341 -8.12 20.55 -9.81
N ARG A 342 -7.90 21.52 -10.71
CA ARG A 342 -7.52 21.26 -12.10
C ARG A 342 -6.17 20.56 -12.21
N ILE A 343 -5.16 21.00 -11.45
CA ILE A 343 -3.84 20.35 -11.40
C ILE A 343 -3.97 18.89 -10.96
N GLN A 344 -4.72 18.62 -9.88
CA GLN A 344 -4.97 17.25 -9.41
C GLN A 344 -5.72 16.40 -10.45
N ARG A 345 -6.68 17.00 -11.18
CA ARG A 345 -7.47 16.32 -12.20
C ARG A 345 -6.62 15.95 -13.41
N ASN A 346 -5.84 16.91 -13.92
CA ASN A 346 -4.98 16.69 -15.07
C ASN A 346 -3.92 15.61 -14.77
N PHE A 347 -3.36 15.61 -13.57
CA PHE A 347 -2.42 14.55 -13.17
C PHE A 347 -3.06 13.16 -13.12
N LEU A 348 -4.30 13.04 -12.62
CA LEU A 348 -4.96 11.74 -12.50
C LEU A 348 -5.48 11.20 -13.85
N TRP A 349 -5.85 12.08 -14.77
CA TRP A 349 -6.57 11.71 -16.00
C TRP A 349 -5.84 12.00 -17.33
N GLY A 350 -4.82 12.85 -17.33
CA GLY A 350 -4.28 13.50 -18.54
C GLY A 350 -3.39 12.68 -19.47
N SER A 351 -3.33 11.34 -19.36
CA SER A 351 -2.44 10.52 -20.20
C SER A 351 -3.09 9.89 -21.45
N TYR A 352 -4.40 10.02 -21.64
CA TYR A 352 -5.08 9.50 -22.84
C TYR A 352 -6.06 10.57 -23.34
N GLY A 353 -5.97 10.93 -24.62
CA GLY A 353 -6.66 12.04 -25.28
C GLY A 353 -8.19 11.94 -25.39
N ASP A 354 -8.89 11.44 -24.38
CA ASP A 354 -10.35 11.51 -24.32
C ASP A 354 -10.80 12.85 -23.74
N GLY A 355 -11.41 13.68 -24.59
CA GLY A 355 -11.87 15.04 -24.33
C GLY A 355 -13.00 15.20 -23.30
N VAL A 356 -13.27 14.21 -22.43
CA VAL A 356 -14.29 14.31 -21.37
C VAL A 356 -13.63 14.24 -19.99
N THR A 357 -13.26 15.41 -19.47
CA THR A 357 -12.69 15.54 -18.12
C THR A 357 -13.76 15.31 -17.05
N THR A 358 -13.70 14.16 -16.39
CA THR A 358 -14.69 13.81 -15.37
C THR A 358 -14.37 14.48 -14.02
N PRO A 359 -15.38 14.97 -13.27
CA PRO A 359 -15.13 15.66 -11.99
C PRO A 359 -14.56 14.70 -10.93
N LEU A 360 -13.50 15.12 -10.24
CA LEU A 360 -12.86 14.35 -9.15
C LEU A 360 -13.80 14.12 -7.95
N VAL A 361 -14.76 15.01 -7.72
CA VAL A 361 -15.47 15.12 -6.44
C VAL A 361 -16.95 14.70 -6.51
N ASN A 362 -17.53 14.57 -7.71
CA ASN A 362 -18.98 14.33 -7.86
C ASN A 362 -19.37 12.84 -7.97
N HIS A 363 -18.42 11.90 -7.95
CA HIS A 363 -18.70 10.46 -8.04
C HIS A 363 -18.22 9.66 -6.82
N GLY A 364 -18.48 10.21 -5.62
CA GLY A 364 -18.48 9.49 -4.32
C GLY A 364 -17.51 8.30 -4.17
N GLY A 365 -16.34 8.53 -3.58
CA GLY A 365 -15.49 7.41 -3.10
C GLY A 365 -13.98 7.64 -3.19
N LEU A 366 -13.52 8.49 -4.11
CA LEU A 366 -12.08 8.74 -4.27
C LEU A 366 -11.42 9.41 -3.06
N GLY A 367 -12.18 10.01 -2.14
CA GLY A 367 -11.64 10.63 -0.92
C GLY A 367 -10.76 11.86 -1.17
N VAL A 368 -10.92 12.52 -2.32
CA VAL A 368 -10.30 13.83 -2.62
C VAL A 368 -11.26 14.92 -2.17
N ARG A 369 -10.77 15.86 -1.35
CA ARG A 369 -11.60 16.92 -0.75
C ARG A 369 -11.71 18.13 -1.69
N LYS A 370 -12.91 18.70 -1.83
CA LYS A 370 -13.13 20.04 -2.41
C LYS A 370 -12.37 21.08 -1.58
N PHE A 371 -11.42 21.80 -2.20
CA PHE A 371 -10.54 22.71 -1.45
C PHE A 371 -11.29 23.90 -0.83
N ALA A 372 -12.28 24.46 -1.54
CA ALA A 372 -13.08 25.58 -1.03
C ALA A 372 -13.90 25.19 0.22
N VAL A 373 -14.57 24.03 0.17
CA VAL A 373 -15.37 23.51 1.30
C VAL A 373 -14.47 23.12 2.46
N PHE A 374 -13.30 22.54 2.17
CA PHE A 374 -12.34 22.14 3.18
C PHE A 374 -11.66 23.34 3.86
N ASN A 375 -11.38 24.43 3.13
CA ASN A 375 -10.93 25.70 3.68
C ASN A 375 -11.96 26.29 4.67
N LYS A 376 -13.25 26.35 4.29
CA LYS A 376 -14.31 26.77 5.21
C LYS A 376 -14.31 25.93 6.49
N ALA A 377 -14.21 24.61 6.37
CA ALA A 377 -14.19 23.71 7.52
C ALA A 377 -12.97 23.92 8.44
N LEU A 378 -11.79 24.16 7.86
CA LEU A 378 -10.57 24.48 8.61
C LEU A 378 -10.67 25.81 9.35
N LEU A 379 -11.18 26.84 8.69
CA LEU A 379 -11.36 28.16 9.29
C LEU A 379 -12.40 28.17 10.42
N GLY A 380 -13.36 27.24 10.40
CA GLY A 380 -14.30 27.00 11.50
C GLY A 380 -13.62 26.68 12.84
N LYS A 381 -12.39 26.13 12.82
CA LYS A 381 -11.59 25.93 14.05
C LYS A 381 -11.37 27.26 14.78
N TRP A 382 -11.10 28.34 14.06
CA TRP A 382 -10.85 29.64 14.67
C TRP A 382 -12.10 30.26 15.26
N LEU A 383 -13.25 30.04 14.63
CA LEU A 383 -14.56 30.47 15.16
C LEU A 383 -14.86 29.75 16.47
N TRP A 384 -14.60 28.44 16.52
CA TRP A 384 -14.71 27.65 17.74
C TRP A 384 -13.77 28.11 18.85
N CYS A 385 -12.47 28.29 18.53
CA CYS A 385 -11.46 28.69 19.51
C CYS A 385 -11.74 30.11 20.03
N PHE A 386 -12.22 31.03 19.19
CA PHE A 386 -12.54 32.40 19.62
C PHE A 386 -13.60 32.45 20.72
N GLY A 387 -14.62 31.58 20.64
CA GLY A 387 -15.68 31.54 21.63
C GLY A 387 -15.27 30.96 22.98
N LEU A 388 -14.27 30.06 23.01
CA LEU A 388 -13.79 29.37 24.21
C LEU A 388 -12.56 30.03 24.86
N GLU A 389 -11.62 30.53 24.06
CA GLU A 389 -10.29 30.92 24.51
C GLU A 389 -10.21 32.38 24.98
N GLU A 390 -11.01 32.76 25.97
CA GLU A 390 -11.14 34.16 26.39
C GLU A 390 -9.86 34.81 26.90
N SER A 391 -9.03 34.03 27.59
CA SER A 391 -7.79 34.47 28.23
C SER A 391 -6.59 34.54 27.28
N ARG A 392 -6.70 33.97 26.07
CA ARG A 392 -5.59 33.94 25.12
C ARG A 392 -5.36 35.32 24.51
N LEU A 393 -4.08 35.70 24.37
CA LEU A 393 -3.67 37.00 23.88
C LEU A 393 -4.23 37.31 22.47
N TRP A 394 -4.21 36.33 21.56
CA TRP A 394 -4.71 36.49 20.20
C TRP A 394 -6.20 36.90 20.19
N ARG A 395 -7.01 36.25 21.02
CA ARG A 395 -8.44 36.54 21.15
C ARG A 395 -8.65 37.94 21.70
N ARG A 396 -7.92 38.32 22.77
CA ARG A 396 -8.01 39.66 23.37
C ARG A 396 -7.70 40.76 22.35
N VAL A 397 -6.63 40.60 21.57
CA VAL A 397 -6.25 41.55 20.51
C VAL A 397 -7.35 41.68 19.46
N ILE A 398 -7.92 40.56 19.01
CA ILE A 398 -9.02 40.56 18.03
C ILE A 398 -10.28 41.18 18.62
N ALA A 399 -10.66 40.83 19.85
CA ALA A 399 -11.82 41.39 20.54
C ALA A 399 -11.69 42.90 20.72
N SER A 400 -10.51 43.41 21.09
CA SER A 400 -10.25 44.85 21.21
C SER A 400 -10.30 45.57 19.86
N LYS A 401 -9.80 44.93 18.79
CA LYS A 401 -9.74 45.53 17.45
C LYS A 401 -11.10 45.55 16.75
N TYR A 402 -11.87 44.46 16.85
CA TYR A 402 -13.10 44.29 16.09
C TYR A 402 -14.37 44.49 16.92
N GLY A 403 -14.26 44.50 18.25
CA GLY A 403 -15.41 44.44 19.16
C GLY A 403 -16.08 43.07 19.16
N VAL A 404 -16.85 42.78 20.20
CA VAL A 404 -17.58 41.51 20.37
C VAL A 404 -19.09 41.72 20.37
N ASN A 405 -19.81 40.66 19.97
CA ASN A 405 -21.27 40.53 20.02
C ASN A 405 -21.66 39.27 20.81
N SER A 406 -22.90 39.25 21.31
CA SER A 406 -23.54 38.11 22.01
C SER A 406 -22.62 37.50 23.06
N GLY A 407 -22.49 38.12 24.24
CA GLY A 407 -21.72 37.55 25.34
C GLY A 407 -20.24 37.28 25.07
N GLY A 408 -19.66 37.80 23.97
CA GLY A 408 -18.25 37.55 23.64
C GLY A 408 -17.98 36.32 22.76
N TRP A 409 -19.02 35.66 22.23
CA TRP A 409 -18.87 34.42 21.44
C TRP A 409 -18.30 34.62 20.03
N HIS A 410 -18.44 35.82 19.47
CA HIS A 410 -17.96 36.18 18.13
C HIS A 410 -17.75 37.70 18.00
N THR A 411 -17.02 38.13 16.97
CA THR A 411 -16.76 39.56 16.74
C THR A 411 -17.88 40.26 15.98
N ARG A 412 -17.99 41.59 16.13
CA ARG A 412 -18.91 42.43 15.35
C ARG A 412 -18.62 42.34 13.85
N SER A 413 -19.69 42.47 13.04
CA SER A 413 -19.54 42.62 11.59
C SER A 413 -19.12 44.04 11.26
N ILE A 414 -17.96 44.23 10.62
CA ILE A 414 -17.40 45.55 10.29
C ILE A 414 -17.52 45.83 8.79
N ARG A 415 -18.14 46.97 8.43
CA ARG A 415 -18.36 47.44 7.04
C ARG A 415 -17.33 48.46 6.52
N GLY A 416 -16.28 48.79 7.28
CA GLY A 416 -15.28 49.82 6.92
C GLY A 416 -14.21 49.36 5.90
N SER A 417 -13.70 50.27 5.07
CA SER A 417 -12.77 50.01 3.95
C SER A 417 -11.30 49.73 4.34
N HIS A 418 -10.85 50.14 5.53
CA HIS A 418 -9.46 49.95 5.98
C HIS A 418 -9.35 49.13 7.28
N GLY A 419 -8.26 48.34 7.40
CA GLY A 419 -7.90 47.59 8.61
C GLY A 419 -8.27 46.10 8.58
N CYS A 420 -7.30 45.28 8.15
CA CYS A 420 -7.21 43.81 8.29
C CYS A 420 -8.45 42.99 7.92
N GLY A 421 -8.52 42.53 6.67
CA GLY A 421 -9.64 41.70 6.22
C GLY A 421 -9.49 40.19 6.41
N LEU A 422 -8.38 39.68 6.99
CA LEU A 422 -8.23 38.24 7.24
C LEU A 422 -9.24 37.71 8.27
N TRP A 423 -9.20 38.24 9.50
CA TRP A 423 -10.18 37.86 10.53
C TRP A 423 -11.61 38.17 10.09
N ARG A 424 -11.80 39.28 9.37
CA ARG A 424 -13.10 39.62 8.78
C ARG A 424 -13.60 38.53 7.83
N SER A 425 -12.72 38.00 6.98
CA SER A 425 -13.02 36.91 6.06
C SER A 425 -13.27 35.58 6.79
N ILE A 426 -12.59 35.32 7.92
CA ILE A 426 -12.89 34.17 8.79
C ILE A 426 -14.26 34.34 9.46
N ASN A 427 -14.51 35.51 10.07
CA ASN A 427 -15.76 35.84 10.77
C ASN A 427 -16.98 35.86 9.83
N SER A 428 -16.80 36.13 8.53
CA SER A 428 -17.90 35.99 7.57
C SER A 428 -18.43 34.55 7.45
N GLY A 429 -17.64 33.55 7.84
CA GLY A 429 -18.08 32.16 7.94
C GLY A 429 -18.96 31.86 9.15
N TRP A 430 -19.15 32.80 10.09
CA TRP A 430 -19.95 32.57 11.30
C TRP A 430 -21.41 32.24 10.98
N ALA A 431 -22.00 32.84 9.94
CA ALA A 431 -23.38 32.56 9.53
C ALA A 431 -23.58 31.08 9.14
N ASP A 432 -22.59 30.47 8.48
CA ASP A 432 -22.59 29.05 8.10
C ASP A 432 -22.23 28.13 9.29
N PHE A 433 -21.65 28.68 10.38
CA PHE A 433 -21.11 27.94 11.52
C PHE A 433 -22.08 27.88 12.71
N ALA A 434 -22.69 29.02 13.03
CA ALA A 434 -23.57 29.21 14.19
C ALA A 434 -24.74 28.21 14.28
N PRO A 435 -25.38 27.74 13.19
CA PRO A 435 -26.47 26.77 13.28
C PRO A 435 -26.08 25.44 13.94
N TYR A 436 -24.79 25.09 13.95
CA TYR A 436 -24.26 23.83 14.49
C TYR A 436 -23.72 23.96 15.93
N VAL A 437 -23.87 25.12 16.55
CA VAL A 437 -23.35 25.43 17.89
C VAL A 437 -24.51 25.64 18.86
N ASP A 438 -24.41 25.01 20.03
CA ASP A 438 -25.26 25.29 21.19
C ASP A 438 -24.43 25.95 22.29
N LEU A 439 -25.07 26.84 23.06
CA LEU A 439 -24.47 27.42 24.24
C LEU A 439 -24.77 26.55 25.46
N VAL A 440 -23.72 26.24 26.23
CA VAL A 440 -23.82 25.46 27.46
C VAL A 440 -23.70 26.41 28.64
N VAL A 441 -24.72 26.40 29.49
CA VAL A 441 -24.82 27.28 30.65
C VAL A 441 -23.91 26.78 31.78
N GLY A 442 -23.03 27.66 32.26
CA GLY A 442 -22.25 27.50 33.47
C GLY A 442 -22.64 28.55 34.50
N ASN A 443 -21.93 29.69 34.51
CA ASN A 443 -22.28 30.85 35.34
C ASN A 443 -23.47 31.66 34.79
N GLY A 444 -23.71 31.62 33.48
CA GLY A 444 -24.85 32.27 32.82
C GLY A 444 -24.65 33.76 32.52
N ASP A 445 -23.46 34.30 32.71
CA ASP A 445 -23.16 35.74 32.55
C ASP A 445 -23.03 36.15 31.07
N ARG A 446 -22.74 35.20 30.18
CA ARG A 446 -22.48 35.44 28.75
C ARG A 446 -23.62 34.98 27.85
N ILE A 447 -24.62 34.29 28.39
CA ILE A 447 -25.72 33.72 27.60
C ILE A 447 -26.97 34.57 27.79
N LEU A 448 -27.49 35.12 26.69
CA LEU A 448 -28.73 35.88 26.68
C LEU A 448 -29.92 34.93 26.74
N PHE A 449 -30.74 35.09 27.77
CA PHE A 449 -31.83 34.18 28.11
C PHE A 449 -32.80 33.96 26.94
N TRP A 450 -33.23 35.03 26.26
CA TRP A 450 -34.23 34.95 25.19
C TRP A 450 -33.64 34.70 23.80
N ILE A 451 -32.44 35.22 23.54
CA ILE A 451 -31.89 35.39 22.19
C ILE A 451 -30.97 34.23 21.82
N ASP A 452 -30.23 33.69 22.78
CA ASP A 452 -29.26 32.66 22.52
C ASP A 452 -29.88 31.25 22.60
N ARG A 453 -29.27 30.31 21.88
CA ARG A 453 -29.71 28.92 21.84
C ARG A 453 -29.01 28.11 22.94
N TRP A 454 -29.64 28.05 24.11
CA TRP A 454 -29.17 27.29 25.26
C TRP A 454 -30.21 26.29 25.80
N CYS A 455 -31.50 26.51 25.51
CA CYS A 455 -32.62 25.69 25.94
C CYS A 455 -33.38 25.15 24.72
N GLY A 456 -33.00 23.94 24.26
CA GLY A 456 -33.58 23.29 23.08
C GLY A 456 -32.98 23.70 21.73
N ASP A 457 -33.70 23.41 20.64
CA ASP A 457 -33.21 23.54 19.26
C ASP A 457 -33.31 24.94 18.65
N ARG A 458 -34.09 25.81 19.28
CA ARG A 458 -34.33 27.19 18.82
C ARG A 458 -34.26 28.14 20.03
N PRO A 459 -33.85 29.41 19.84
CA PRO A 459 -33.94 30.43 20.86
C PRO A 459 -35.34 30.53 21.47
N LEU A 460 -35.44 30.84 22.77
CA LEU A 460 -36.73 30.94 23.47
C LEU A 460 -37.65 32.00 22.86
N LYS A 461 -37.10 33.09 22.29
CA LYS A 461 -37.88 34.09 21.55
C LYS A 461 -38.61 33.54 20.32
N ASP A 462 -38.09 32.48 19.70
CA ASP A 462 -38.65 31.88 18.49
C ASP A 462 -39.66 30.78 18.84
N VAL A 463 -39.50 30.14 20.01
CA VAL A 463 -40.43 29.13 20.53
C VAL A 463 -41.63 29.79 21.23
N PHE A 464 -41.41 30.89 21.96
CA PHE A 464 -42.43 31.64 22.70
C PHE A 464 -42.41 33.13 22.32
N PRO A 465 -42.81 33.49 21.08
CA PRO A 465 -42.74 34.87 20.60
C PRO A 465 -43.63 35.82 21.41
N ASP A 466 -44.79 35.37 21.88
CA ASP A 466 -45.72 36.20 22.66
C ASP A 466 -45.17 36.52 24.06
N LEU A 467 -44.52 35.54 24.71
CA LEU A 467 -43.86 35.74 26.00
C LEU A 467 -42.65 36.67 25.87
N TYR A 468 -41.88 36.52 24.79
CA TYR A 468 -40.78 37.43 24.47
C TYR A 468 -41.25 38.86 24.21
N ALA A 469 -42.38 39.03 23.50
CA ALA A 469 -42.99 40.34 23.28
C ALA A 469 -43.38 41.01 24.61
N CYS A 470 -43.85 40.22 25.59
CA CYS A 470 -44.24 40.70 26.90
C CYS A 470 -43.10 40.75 27.93
N ALA A 471 -41.87 40.34 27.60
CA ALA A 471 -40.77 40.30 28.56
C ALA A 471 -40.25 41.71 28.90
N SER A 472 -40.10 42.02 30.19
CA SER A 472 -39.62 43.33 30.67
C SER A 472 -38.17 43.60 30.29
N ASN A 473 -37.33 42.56 30.23
CA ASN A 473 -35.96 42.65 29.75
C ASN A 473 -35.65 41.57 28.70
N ARG A 474 -35.69 41.98 27.43
CA ARG A 474 -35.44 41.10 26.27
C ARG A 474 -33.96 40.74 26.06
N GLN A 475 -33.04 41.42 26.74
CA GLN A 475 -31.59 41.20 26.66
C GLN A 475 -31.00 40.74 28.01
N THR A 476 -31.84 40.20 28.91
CA THR A 476 -31.38 39.65 30.20
C THR A 476 -30.46 38.44 29.98
N THR A 477 -29.46 38.28 30.85
CA THR A 477 -28.61 37.09 30.87
C THR A 477 -29.26 36.00 31.69
N ILE A 478 -28.76 34.76 31.59
CA ILE A 478 -29.25 33.67 32.44
C ILE A 478 -28.92 33.94 33.90
N ALA A 479 -27.72 34.45 34.19
CA ALA A 479 -27.29 34.76 35.56
C ALA A 479 -28.22 35.77 36.25
N SER A 480 -28.72 36.79 35.54
CA SER A 480 -29.65 37.77 36.11
C SER A 480 -31.07 37.25 36.26
N SER A 481 -31.46 36.22 35.52
CA SER A 481 -32.80 35.61 35.56
C SER A 481 -32.88 34.38 36.47
N LEU A 482 -31.78 34.00 37.13
CA LEU A 482 -31.66 32.78 37.92
C LEU A 482 -31.31 33.11 39.38
N ILE A 483 -32.19 32.76 40.31
CA ILE A 483 -31.93 32.88 41.75
C ILE A 483 -31.38 31.55 42.26
N ARG A 484 -30.22 31.59 42.91
CA ARG A 484 -29.59 30.43 43.55
C ARG A 484 -29.95 30.43 45.04
N SER A 485 -30.62 29.38 45.52
CA SER A 485 -30.89 29.23 46.95
C SER A 485 -29.59 29.01 47.75
N ALA A 486 -29.54 29.49 48.99
CA ALA A 486 -28.36 29.44 49.87
C ALA A 486 -27.85 28.02 50.15
N SER A 487 -28.68 26.99 49.96
CA SER A 487 -28.31 25.57 50.09
C SER A 487 -27.77 24.93 48.80
N GLY A 488 -27.71 25.68 47.69
CA GLY A 488 -27.17 25.22 46.39
C GLY A 488 -28.01 24.19 45.62
N SER A 489 -29.12 23.69 46.18
CA SER A 489 -29.86 22.53 45.67
C SER A 489 -31.08 22.85 44.81
N ARG A 490 -31.55 24.11 44.78
CA ARG A 490 -32.70 24.54 43.97
C ARG A 490 -32.42 25.84 43.23
N PHE A 491 -32.75 25.83 41.94
CA PHE A 491 -32.72 26.99 41.05
C PHE A 491 -34.13 27.51 40.85
N GLU A 492 -34.32 28.81 40.99
CA GLU A 492 -35.60 29.47 40.74
C GLU A 492 -35.46 30.49 39.61
N TRP A 493 -36.37 30.42 38.64
CA TRP A 493 -36.38 31.32 37.49
C TRP A 493 -37.17 32.58 37.81
N ASN A 494 -36.51 33.73 37.79
CA ASN A 494 -37.13 35.03 38.01
C ASN A 494 -37.23 35.80 36.68
N VAL A 495 -38.33 35.59 35.96
CA VAL A 495 -38.60 36.22 34.65
C VAL A 495 -39.74 37.22 34.79
N TYR A 496 -39.44 38.50 34.56
CA TYR A 496 -40.42 39.58 34.65
C TYR A 496 -41.10 39.85 33.31
N PHE A 497 -42.42 40.03 33.35
CA PHE A 497 -43.26 40.41 32.21
C PHE A 497 -43.93 41.77 32.45
N VAL A 498 -44.18 42.50 31.36
CA VAL A 498 -44.71 43.88 31.37
C VAL A 498 -46.20 43.91 31.75
N ARG A 499 -46.91 42.78 31.65
CA ARG A 499 -48.33 42.63 31.99
C ARG A 499 -48.61 41.24 32.56
N ASN A 500 -49.77 41.12 33.20
CA ASN A 500 -50.34 39.82 33.56
C ASN A 500 -50.83 39.06 32.31
N PHE A 501 -50.89 37.74 32.43
CA PHE A 501 -51.36 36.84 31.38
C PHE A 501 -52.86 36.62 31.48
N ASN A 502 -53.53 36.49 30.33
CA ASN A 502 -54.94 36.10 30.29
C ASN A 502 -55.08 34.58 30.43
N ASP A 503 -56.27 34.09 30.80
CA ASP A 503 -56.53 32.66 31.07
C ASP A 503 -56.14 31.75 29.90
N TRP A 504 -56.31 32.19 28.65
CA TRP A 504 -55.92 31.43 27.45
C TRP A 504 -54.41 31.40 27.18
N GLU A 505 -53.61 32.24 27.84
CA GLU A 505 -52.14 32.27 27.74
C GLU A 505 -51.46 31.40 28.81
N VAL A 506 -52.19 31.01 29.86
CA VAL A 506 -51.67 30.28 31.02
C VAL A 506 -51.05 28.94 30.63
N GLU A 507 -51.64 28.21 29.69
CA GLU A 507 -51.10 26.93 29.19
C GLU A 507 -49.75 27.10 28.47
N ARG A 508 -49.57 28.20 27.71
CA ARG A 508 -48.27 28.54 27.10
C ARG A 508 -47.23 28.94 28.15
N VAL A 509 -47.64 29.64 29.20
CA VAL A 509 -46.73 29.99 30.31
C VAL A 509 -46.31 28.75 31.10
N ALA A 510 -47.23 27.80 31.33
CA ALA A 510 -46.94 26.54 31.99
C ALA A 510 -45.92 25.71 31.20
N SER A 511 -46.15 25.51 29.89
CA SER A 511 -45.21 24.80 29.02
C SER A 511 -43.84 25.50 28.89
N PHE A 512 -43.80 26.84 28.96
CA PHE A 512 -42.55 27.60 29.02
C PHE A 512 -41.75 27.29 30.28
N PHE A 513 -42.36 27.35 31.46
CA PHE A 513 -41.66 27.02 32.71
C PHE A 513 -41.31 25.53 32.80
N GLU A 514 -42.15 24.62 32.31
CA GLU A 514 -41.83 23.19 32.24
C GLU A 514 -40.55 22.95 31.40
N LEU A 515 -40.45 23.60 30.24
CA LEU A 515 -39.25 23.55 29.40
C LEU A 515 -38.02 24.09 30.14
N LEU A 516 -38.14 25.20 30.87
CA LEU A 516 -37.03 25.77 31.66
C LEU A 516 -36.60 24.83 32.79
N HIS A 517 -37.54 24.24 33.53
CA HIS A 517 -37.23 23.34 34.64
C HIS A 517 -36.57 22.05 34.17
N SER A 518 -36.93 21.55 32.98
CA SER A 518 -36.26 20.41 32.35
C SER A 518 -34.78 20.67 31.98
N HIS A 519 -34.34 21.93 31.96
CA HIS A 519 -32.99 22.37 31.58
C HIS A 519 -32.25 23.11 32.71
N THR A 520 -32.36 22.63 33.95
CA THR A 520 -31.75 23.22 35.17
C THR A 520 -30.41 22.61 35.60
N SER A 521 -29.85 21.68 34.81
CA SER A 521 -28.56 21.03 35.11
C SER A 521 -27.40 21.82 34.51
N PHE A 522 -26.82 22.74 35.28
CA PHE A 522 -25.68 23.57 34.86
C PHE A 522 -24.34 22.94 35.24
N LYS A 523 -23.32 23.15 34.40
CA LYS A 523 -21.96 22.66 34.70
C LYS A 523 -21.25 23.58 35.67
N GLU A 524 -20.43 23.02 36.55
CA GLU A 524 -19.47 23.80 37.33
C GLU A 524 -18.41 24.41 36.39
N GLY A 525 -18.32 25.75 36.37
CA GLY A 525 -17.39 26.50 35.51
C GLY A 525 -18.05 27.66 34.75
N GLY A 526 -17.29 28.27 33.85
CA GLY A 526 -17.80 29.33 32.97
C GLY A 526 -18.67 28.81 31.83
N ASP A 527 -19.48 29.68 31.24
CA ASP A 527 -20.27 29.37 30.04
C ASP A 527 -19.40 28.78 28.91
N GLY A 528 -19.98 27.88 28.12
CA GLY A 528 -19.25 27.14 27.09
C GLY A 528 -20.01 26.94 25.78
N LEU A 529 -19.34 26.31 24.82
CA LEU A 529 -19.90 25.91 23.53
C LEU A 529 -20.04 24.38 23.45
N ARG A 530 -21.09 23.90 22.79
CA ARG A 530 -21.28 22.49 22.41
C ARG A 530 -21.49 22.37 20.91
N TRP A 531 -20.75 21.46 20.30
CA TRP A 531 -20.85 21.16 18.87
C TRP A 531 -21.90 20.07 18.60
N ARG A 532 -22.96 20.41 17.86
CA ARG A 532 -24.12 19.52 17.62
C ARG A 532 -23.80 18.26 16.81
N LEU A 533 -22.81 18.32 15.92
CA LEU A 533 -22.53 17.24 14.98
C LEU A 533 -21.71 16.09 15.58
N THR A 534 -21.38 16.16 16.87
CA THR A 534 -20.54 15.17 17.56
C THR A 534 -21.14 14.82 18.91
N SER A 535 -21.17 13.52 19.26
CA SER A 535 -21.72 13.04 20.53
C SER A 535 -21.01 13.60 21.77
N ASN A 536 -19.69 13.79 21.68
CA ASN A 536 -18.88 14.39 22.75
C ASN A 536 -19.01 15.92 22.85
N GLY A 537 -19.71 16.57 21.93
CA GLY A 537 -19.89 18.02 21.92
C GLY A 537 -18.65 18.83 21.52
N ILE A 538 -17.59 18.20 21.01
CA ILE A 538 -16.33 18.87 20.65
C ILE A 538 -16.26 19.11 19.14
N PHE A 539 -15.94 20.34 18.75
CA PHE A 539 -15.77 20.68 17.34
C PHE A 539 -14.67 19.84 16.67
N THR A 540 -15.00 19.26 15.51
CA THR A 540 -14.02 18.62 14.63
C THR A 540 -14.19 19.12 13.19
N ILE A 541 -13.07 19.41 12.53
CA ILE A 541 -13.04 19.84 11.12
C ILE A 541 -13.77 18.83 10.23
N ARG A 542 -13.61 17.53 10.51
CA ARG A 542 -14.28 16.44 9.78
C ARG A 542 -15.80 16.56 9.84
N SER A 543 -16.37 16.75 11.03
CA SER A 543 -17.83 16.86 11.18
C SER A 543 -18.39 18.08 10.46
N TYR A 544 -17.70 19.22 10.54
CA TYR A 544 -18.12 20.44 9.84
C TYR A 544 -17.99 20.31 8.31
N TYR A 545 -16.90 19.71 7.84
CA TYR A 545 -16.71 19.44 6.41
C TYR A 545 -17.82 18.55 5.83
N LEU A 546 -18.28 17.55 6.57
CA LEU A 546 -19.38 16.68 6.15
C LEU A 546 -20.71 17.42 6.09
N ALA A 547 -20.97 18.35 7.02
CA ALA A 547 -22.18 19.17 7.02
C ALA A 547 -22.20 20.21 5.88
N LEU A 548 -21.03 20.74 5.49
CA LEU A 548 -20.90 21.71 4.39
C LEU A 548 -20.93 21.07 2.99
N ARG A 549 -20.86 19.74 2.88
CA ARG A 549 -20.83 19.05 1.59
C ARG A 549 -22.26 18.90 1.05
N ASP A 550 -22.50 19.30 -0.19
CA ASP A 550 -23.80 19.09 -0.86
C ASP A 550 -24.28 17.64 -0.71
N ASN A 551 -25.47 17.47 -0.14
CA ASN A 551 -26.17 16.20 0.07
C ASN A 551 -26.72 15.65 -1.26
N HIS A 552 -25.87 15.48 -2.28
CA HIS A 552 -26.22 14.55 -3.34
C HIS A 552 -25.93 13.15 -2.81
N SER A 553 -27.00 12.47 -2.44
CA SER A 553 -27.02 11.05 -2.07
C SER A 553 -26.65 10.21 -3.28
N VAL A 554 -25.38 10.23 -3.65
CA VAL A 554 -24.83 9.15 -4.43
C VAL A 554 -24.79 7.96 -3.48
N THR A 555 -25.80 7.09 -3.58
CA THR A 555 -25.87 5.76 -2.95
C THR A 555 -24.83 4.86 -3.58
N PHE A 556 -23.56 5.18 -3.33
CA PHE A 556 -22.42 4.38 -3.72
C PHE A 556 -21.96 3.58 -2.50
N PRO A 557 -21.85 2.24 -2.59
CA PRO A 557 -21.39 1.41 -1.49
C PRO A 557 -19.86 1.56 -1.33
N TRP A 558 -19.40 2.76 -0.97
CA TRP A 558 -17.99 3.11 -0.92
C TRP A 558 -17.21 2.20 0.03
N LYS A 559 -17.83 1.72 1.12
CA LYS A 559 -17.25 0.74 2.03
C LYS A 559 -16.97 -0.58 1.34
N ALA A 560 -17.83 -0.99 0.42
CA ALA A 560 -17.68 -2.22 -0.35
C ALA A 560 -16.63 -2.10 -1.48
N ILE A 561 -15.97 -0.96 -1.68
CA ILE A 561 -14.91 -0.82 -2.70
C ILE A 561 -13.62 -0.30 -2.07
N TRP A 562 -13.72 0.73 -1.25
CA TRP A 562 -12.59 1.39 -0.59
C TRP A 562 -12.37 0.93 0.85
N GLY A 563 -13.38 0.37 1.52
CA GLY A 563 -13.28 -0.20 2.88
C GLY A 563 -12.73 -1.62 2.89
N VAL A 564 -12.39 -2.15 1.72
CA VAL A 564 -11.96 -3.51 1.47
C VAL A 564 -10.46 -3.48 1.28
N HIS A 565 -9.73 -4.41 1.87
CA HIS A 565 -8.28 -4.47 1.72
C HIS A 565 -7.90 -4.98 0.32
N ALA A 566 -8.13 -4.18 -0.71
CA ALA A 566 -7.62 -4.43 -2.05
C ALA A 566 -6.42 -3.51 -2.32
N PRO A 567 -5.40 -3.95 -3.08
CA PRO A 567 -4.38 -3.04 -3.59
C PRO A 567 -5.04 -1.82 -4.24
N ARG A 568 -4.49 -0.62 -4.02
CA ARG A 568 -5.15 0.64 -4.46
C ARG A 568 -5.45 0.68 -5.96
N ARG A 569 -4.69 -0.06 -6.78
CA ARG A 569 -4.96 -0.26 -8.22
C ARG A 569 -6.26 -1.03 -8.47
N VAL A 570 -6.51 -2.09 -7.69
CA VAL A 570 -7.70 -2.95 -7.75
C VAL A 570 -8.93 -2.24 -7.19
N ALA A 571 -8.80 -1.55 -6.05
CA ALA A 571 -9.89 -0.73 -5.51
C ALA A 571 -10.29 0.39 -6.50
N PHE A 572 -9.31 1.01 -7.15
CA PHE A 572 -9.55 2.01 -8.19
C PHE A 572 -10.22 1.41 -9.43
N PHE A 573 -9.79 0.21 -9.86
CA PHE A 573 -10.40 -0.53 -10.96
C PHE A 573 -11.87 -0.88 -10.64
N ALA A 574 -12.14 -1.48 -9.48
CA ALA A 574 -13.50 -1.81 -9.03
C ALA A 574 -14.39 -0.56 -8.92
N TRP A 575 -13.84 0.55 -8.43
CA TRP A 575 -14.52 1.84 -8.47
C TRP A 575 -14.85 2.27 -9.91
N THR A 576 -13.88 2.30 -10.83
CA THR A 576 -14.16 2.64 -12.24
C THR A 576 -15.15 1.68 -12.92
N ALA A 577 -15.15 0.40 -12.54
CA ALA A 577 -16.08 -0.63 -13.03
C ALA A 577 -17.51 -0.34 -12.58
N SER A 578 -17.71 -0.05 -11.29
CA SER A 578 -19.01 0.26 -10.70
C SER A 578 -19.66 1.53 -11.26
N TRP A 579 -18.87 2.42 -11.88
CA TRP A 579 -19.36 3.60 -12.60
C TRP A 579 -19.62 3.36 -14.08
N GLY A 580 -19.50 2.12 -14.58
CA GLY A 580 -19.74 1.78 -15.98
C GLY A 580 -18.76 2.45 -16.94
N ARG A 581 -17.55 2.80 -16.48
CA ARG A 581 -16.52 3.47 -17.30
C ARG A 581 -15.42 2.55 -17.80
N ILE A 582 -15.49 1.27 -17.43
CA ILE A 582 -14.67 0.23 -18.03
C ILE A 582 -15.42 -0.32 -19.23
N LEU A 583 -14.68 -0.64 -20.29
CA LEU A 583 -15.16 -1.36 -21.46
C LEU A 583 -15.46 -2.82 -21.09
N THR A 584 -16.50 -3.02 -20.27
CA THR A 584 -17.09 -4.33 -20.02
C THR A 584 -17.87 -4.77 -21.25
N ALA A 585 -18.12 -6.07 -21.39
CA ALA A 585 -18.88 -6.59 -22.52
C ALA A 585 -20.26 -5.93 -22.65
N ASP A 586 -20.96 -5.69 -21.54
CA ASP A 586 -22.23 -4.95 -21.52
C ASP A 586 -22.11 -3.51 -22.03
N ASN A 587 -21.02 -2.80 -21.69
CA ASN A 587 -20.81 -1.43 -22.15
C ASN A 587 -20.36 -1.35 -23.60
N LEU A 588 -19.63 -2.37 -24.08
CA LEU A 588 -19.27 -2.52 -25.48
C LEU A 588 -20.51 -2.86 -26.32
N MET A 589 -21.38 -3.75 -25.84
CA MET A 589 -22.68 -4.07 -26.46
C MET A 589 -23.62 -2.87 -26.49
N ARG A 590 -23.74 -2.09 -25.40
CA ARG A 590 -24.52 -0.83 -25.39
C ARG A 590 -23.97 0.25 -26.33
N ARG A 591 -22.69 0.15 -26.70
CA ARG A 591 -22.02 1.03 -27.67
C ARG A 591 -22.00 0.45 -29.10
N GLY A 592 -22.70 -0.66 -29.35
CA GLY A 592 -22.86 -1.25 -30.68
C GLY A 592 -21.78 -2.26 -31.09
N TYR A 593 -20.91 -2.69 -30.17
CA TYR A 593 -19.87 -3.70 -30.44
C TYR A 593 -20.36 -5.10 -30.04
N GLN A 594 -20.34 -6.06 -30.98
CA GLN A 594 -20.62 -7.47 -30.69
C GLN A 594 -19.39 -8.16 -30.12
N LEU A 595 -19.54 -8.84 -28.97
CA LEU A 595 -18.49 -9.65 -28.35
C LEU A 595 -18.89 -11.12 -28.35
N ALA A 596 -18.03 -11.97 -28.91
CA ALA A 596 -18.03 -13.39 -28.60
C ALA A 596 -17.64 -13.57 -27.12
N GLY A 597 -18.29 -14.52 -26.43
CA GLY A 597 -18.36 -14.62 -24.97
C GLY A 597 -17.01 -14.71 -24.22
N TRP A 598 -17.09 -14.90 -22.91
CA TRP A 598 -15.99 -14.98 -21.92
C TRP A 598 -15.62 -13.66 -21.22
N CYS A 599 -16.46 -13.22 -20.27
CA CYS A 599 -16.02 -12.53 -19.04
C CYS A 599 -17.17 -12.37 -18.04
N TRP A 600 -17.33 -13.31 -17.10
CA TRP A 600 -18.43 -13.32 -16.10
C TRP A 600 -17.96 -13.59 -14.66
N GLY A 601 -16.72 -13.23 -14.26
CA GLY A 601 -16.18 -13.76 -12.99
C GLY A 601 -15.24 -12.90 -12.14
N VAL A 602 -15.06 -11.60 -12.37
CA VAL A 602 -13.93 -10.88 -11.72
C VAL A 602 -14.28 -10.24 -10.36
N LEU A 603 -15.56 -10.05 -10.02
CA LEU A 603 -15.95 -9.28 -8.83
C LEU A 603 -16.31 -10.13 -7.59
N ASP A 604 -16.90 -11.32 -7.74
CA ASP A 604 -17.29 -12.16 -6.59
C ASP A 604 -16.14 -13.00 -6.01
N LEU A 605 -15.13 -13.36 -6.82
CA LEU A 605 -13.97 -14.13 -6.36
C LEU A 605 -13.01 -13.29 -5.49
N PHE A 606 -12.97 -11.98 -5.66
CA PHE A 606 -11.99 -11.10 -4.99
C PHE A 606 -12.33 -10.80 -3.53
N PHE A 607 -13.61 -10.80 -3.15
CA PHE A 607 -14.05 -10.54 -1.78
C PHE A 607 -13.87 -11.75 -0.86
N GLY A 608 -14.06 -12.96 -1.38
CA GLY A 608 -13.82 -14.20 -0.65
C GLY A 608 -12.32 -14.46 -0.39
N TRP A 609 -11.45 -14.06 -1.32
CA TRP A 609 -10.01 -14.33 -1.26
C TRP A 609 -9.29 -13.53 -0.15
N TYR A 610 -9.70 -12.28 0.10
CA TYR A 610 -8.92 -11.40 0.99
C TYR A 610 -9.21 -11.57 2.49
N ASN A 611 -10.45 -11.88 2.88
CA ASN A 611 -10.79 -12.21 4.26
C ASN A 611 -10.27 -13.61 4.67
N GLY A 612 -9.83 -14.44 3.71
CA GLY A 612 -9.26 -15.77 3.95
C GLY A 612 -7.74 -15.78 4.19
N LEU A 613 -6.99 -14.76 3.77
CA LEU A 613 -5.51 -14.78 3.79
C LEU A 613 -4.92 -15.07 5.18
N GLY A 614 -5.38 -14.41 6.24
CA GLY A 614 -4.92 -14.69 7.60
C GLY A 614 -5.25 -16.13 8.08
N LYS A 615 -6.38 -16.67 7.61
CA LYS A 615 -6.83 -18.03 7.93
C LYS A 615 -5.99 -19.09 7.20
N HIS A 616 -5.59 -18.83 5.95
CA HIS A 616 -4.74 -19.74 5.17
C HIS A 616 -3.30 -19.78 5.69
N HIS A 617 -2.70 -18.63 6.06
CA HIS A 617 -1.35 -18.61 6.65
C HIS A 617 -1.31 -19.37 7.99
N SER A 618 -2.36 -19.25 8.80
CA SER A 618 -2.49 -19.99 10.07
C SER A 618 -2.64 -21.50 9.83
N LYS A 619 -3.38 -21.92 8.80
CA LYS A 619 -3.53 -23.33 8.40
C LYS A 619 -2.18 -23.94 7.95
N VAL A 620 -1.41 -23.21 7.15
CA VAL A 620 -0.07 -23.66 6.72
C VAL A 620 0.89 -23.76 7.90
N LYS A 621 0.85 -22.79 8.83
CA LYS A 621 1.65 -22.87 10.06
C LYS A 621 1.29 -24.11 10.91
N ALA A 622 -0.02 -24.37 11.09
CA ALA A 622 -0.47 -25.56 11.82
C ALA A 622 0.02 -26.86 11.15
N TRP A 623 -0.06 -26.93 9.82
CA TRP A 623 0.44 -28.07 9.06
C TRP A 623 1.95 -28.32 9.26
N LEU A 624 2.75 -27.25 9.23
CA LEU A 624 4.19 -27.33 9.48
C LEU A 624 4.51 -27.75 10.93
N ASN A 625 3.75 -27.25 11.90
CA ASN A 625 3.90 -27.59 13.32
C ASN A 625 3.57 -29.06 13.60
N ASP A 626 2.71 -29.70 12.79
CA ASP A 626 2.43 -31.14 12.85
C ASP A 626 3.57 -31.99 12.25
N GLY A 627 4.71 -31.38 11.89
CA GLY A 627 5.88 -32.07 11.33
C GLY A 627 5.74 -32.47 9.87
N LYS A 628 4.75 -31.93 9.15
CA LYS A 628 4.44 -32.30 7.76
C LYS A 628 4.95 -31.25 6.77
N ASP A 629 5.57 -31.72 5.69
CA ASP A 629 6.02 -30.85 4.62
C ASP A 629 4.83 -30.28 3.83
N VAL A 630 4.93 -29.02 3.38
CA VAL A 630 3.82 -28.32 2.71
C VAL A 630 3.42 -29.01 1.41
N ARG A 631 4.37 -29.57 0.65
CA ARG A 631 4.09 -30.30 -0.60
C ARG A 631 3.16 -31.52 -0.46
N LEU A 632 3.04 -32.07 0.75
CA LEU A 632 2.21 -33.25 1.04
C LEU A 632 0.77 -32.89 1.40
N GLY A 633 0.46 -31.60 1.58
CA GLY A 633 -0.87 -31.15 1.95
C GLY A 633 -1.88 -31.21 0.80
N ASP A 634 -3.13 -31.52 1.14
CA ASP A 634 -4.26 -31.40 0.21
C ASP A 634 -4.78 -29.95 0.22
N TRP A 635 -4.26 -29.17 -0.71
CA TRP A 635 -4.52 -27.73 -0.81
C TRP A 635 -5.51 -27.42 -1.93
N LYS A 636 -6.43 -26.50 -1.66
CA LYS A 636 -7.35 -25.99 -2.69
C LYS A 636 -6.58 -25.12 -3.69
N ALA A 637 -7.07 -25.00 -4.93
CA ALA A 637 -6.40 -24.19 -5.98
C ALA A 637 -6.08 -22.74 -5.53
N ALA A 638 -7.01 -22.09 -4.84
CA ALA A 638 -6.78 -20.74 -4.30
C ALA A 638 -5.72 -20.70 -3.18
N GLU A 639 -5.56 -21.77 -2.41
CA GLU A 639 -4.51 -21.91 -1.40
C GLU A 639 -3.14 -22.11 -2.05
N VAL A 640 -3.08 -22.93 -3.11
CA VAL A 640 -1.88 -23.15 -3.94
C VAL A 640 -1.38 -21.84 -4.55
N GLU A 641 -2.27 -21.01 -5.11
CA GLU A 641 -1.88 -19.71 -5.66
C GLU A 641 -1.24 -18.79 -4.60
N ILE A 642 -1.80 -18.74 -3.39
CA ILE A 642 -1.22 -17.96 -2.29
C ILE A 642 0.13 -18.53 -1.88
N MET A 643 0.24 -19.85 -1.69
CA MET A 643 1.50 -20.50 -1.28
C MET A 643 2.60 -20.33 -2.32
N ASN A 644 2.25 -20.31 -3.61
CA ASN A 644 3.20 -20.05 -4.69
C ASN A 644 3.82 -18.64 -4.58
N THR A 645 3.16 -17.67 -3.93
CA THR A 645 3.77 -16.36 -3.63
C THR A 645 4.77 -16.40 -2.46
N LEU A 646 4.65 -17.38 -1.56
CA LEU A 646 5.47 -17.51 -0.37
C LEU A 646 6.80 -18.22 -0.65
N GLN A 647 6.84 -19.09 -1.67
CA GLN A 647 8.03 -19.86 -2.07
C GLN A 647 8.67 -20.60 -0.87
N LEU A 648 7.83 -21.31 -0.11
CA LEU A 648 8.23 -22.11 1.05
C LEU A 648 9.21 -23.23 0.64
N LEU A 649 10.13 -23.57 1.54
CA LEU A 649 11.18 -24.56 1.30
C LEU A 649 10.60 -25.98 1.20
N SER A 650 9.75 -26.36 2.15
CA SER A 650 9.05 -27.65 2.22
C SER A 650 7.95 -27.84 1.16
N ALA A 651 7.69 -26.82 0.33
CA ALA A 651 6.79 -26.92 -0.82
C ALA A 651 7.52 -27.40 -2.10
N LYS A 652 8.85 -27.40 -2.10
CA LYS A 652 9.67 -27.81 -3.25
C LYS A 652 9.67 -29.33 -3.39
N PRO A 653 9.50 -29.89 -4.60
CA PRO A 653 9.62 -31.33 -4.83
C PRO A 653 11.06 -31.81 -4.57
N VAL A 654 11.21 -33.02 -4.01
CA VAL A 654 12.52 -33.64 -3.76
C VAL A 654 12.67 -34.93 -4.56
N VAL A 655 13.87 -35.18 -5.04
CA VAL A 655 14.31 -36.46 -5.58
C VAL A 655 15.46 -36.97 -4.70
N TYR A 656 15.30 -38.15 -4.10
CA TYR A 656 16.29 -38.73 -3.20
C TYR A 656 17.35 -39.49 -3.99
N LEU A 657 18.61 -39.04 -3.90
CA LEU A 657 19.76 -39.65 -4.54
C LEU A 657 20.57 -40.42 -3.49
N VAL A 658 20.47 -41.75 -3.52
CA VAL A 658 21.13 -42.62 -2.52
C VAL A 658 22.50 -43.02 -3.04
N ASN A 659 23.54 -42.35 -2.56
CA ASN A 659 24.92 -42.59 -2.96
C ASN A 659 25.48 -43.80 -2.21
N MET A 660 25.91 -44.83 -2.94
CA MET A 660 26.47 -46.07 -2.40
C MET A 660 27.76 -46.47 -3.13
N ASN A 661 28.48 -47.45 -2.58
CA ASN A 661 29.68 -47.98 -3.22
C ASN A 661 29.35 -48.66 -4.56
N GLU A 662 30.31 -48.68 -5.48
CA GLU A 662 30.16 -49.30 -6.81
C GLU A 662 29.70 -50.77 -6.73
N LYS A 663 30.28 -51.54 -5.80
CA LYS A 663 29.88 -52.94 -5.54
C LYS A 663 28.42 -53.07 -5.14
N ASP A 664 27.90 -52.13 -4.34
CA ASP A 664 26.51 -52.13 -3.86
C ASP A 664 25.53 -51.76 -4.97
N TYR A 665 25.93 -50.80 -5.80
CA TYR A 665 25.18 -50.37 -6.96
C TYR A 665 25.08 -51.48 -8.01
N GLN A 666 26.20 -52.11 -8.36
CA GLN A 666 26.28 -53.24 -9.30
C GLN A 666 25.40 -54.42 -8.87
N ARG A 667 25.48 -54.82 -7.59
CA ARG A 667 24.67 -55.93 -7.05
C ARG A 667 23.20 -55.56 -6.76
N LYS A 668 22.84 -54.29 -6.91
CA LYS A 668 21.51 -53.72 -6.58
C LYS A 668 21.03 -54.06 -5.16
N LYS A 669 21.95 -54.12 -4.20
CA LYS A 669 21.67 -54.38 -2.78
C LYS A 669 22.54 -53.50 -1.90
N ASN A 670 21.90 -52.84 -0.93
CA ASN A 670 22.55 -51.99 0.06
C ASN A 670 21.82 -52.13 1.41
N LYS A 671 22.58 -52.08 2.51
CA LYS A 671 22.04 -52.30 3.88
C LYS A 671 21.14 -51.17 4.37
N PHE A 672 21.32 -49.95 3.87
CA PHE A 672 20.56 -48.77 4.30
C PHE A 672 19.31 -48.54 3.43
N LEU A 673 19.34 -48.97 2.16
CA LEU A 673 18.28 -48.72 1.19
C LEU A 673 16.87 -49.15 1.64
N PRO A 674 16.65 -50.31 2.29
CA PRO A 674 15.32 -50.68 2.79
C PRO A 674 14.78 -49.71 3.85
N LYS A 675 15.65 -49.22 4.75
CA LYS A 675 15.27 -48.26 5.80
C LYS A 675 14.93 -46.90 5.19
N ILE A 676 15.75 -46.43 4.24
CA ILE A 676 15.48 -45.20 3.48
C ILE A 676 14.14 -45.31 2.74
N HIS A 677 13.89 -46.45 2.08
CA HIS A 677 12.65 -46.67 1.36
C HIS A 677 11.43 -46.61 2.28
N ALA A 678 11.46 -47.30 3.42
CA ALA A 678 10.38 -47.26 4.40
C ALA A 678 10.10 -45.82 4.88
N TRP A 679 11.14 -45.08 5.24
CA TRP A 679 11.01 -43.70 5.67
C TRP A 679 10.40 -42.81 4.58
N VAL A 680 10.88 -42.91 3.34
CA VAL A 680 10.37 -42.09 2.22
C VAL A 680 8.90 -42.41 1.92
N GLN A 681 8.47 -43.67 2.02
CA GLN A 681 7.06 -44.03 1.82
C GLN A 681 6.15 -43.39 2.88
N GLU A 682 6.59 -43.31 4.13
CA GLU A 682 5.85 -42.63 5.21
C GLU A 682 5.83 -41.10 5.03
N HIS A 683 6.84 -40.53 4.37
CA HIS A 683 7.07 -39.08 4.23
C HIS A 683 6.81 -38.54 2.82
N GLY A 684 5.96 -39.20 2.02
CA GLY A 684 5.43 -38.67 0.76
C GLY A 684 5.63 -39.54 -0.49
N GLY A 685 6.44 -40.59 -0.40
CA GLY A 685 6.61 -41.59 -1.47
C GLY A 685 7.30 -41.07 -2.72
N GLU A 686 8.12 -40.03 -2.61
CA GLU A 686 8.83 -39.44 -3.76
C GLU A 686 9.92 -40.38 -4.32
N THR A 687 10.40 -40.07 -5.53
CA THR A 687 11.32 -40.94 -6.27
C THR A 687 12.67 -41.10 -5.55
N ILE A 688 13.09 -42.35 -5.40
CA ILE A 688 14.41 -42.73 -4.89
C ILE A 688 15.25 -43.26 -6.05
N ILE A 689 16.46 -42.72 -6.22
CA ILE A 689 17.42 -43.16 -7.24
C ILE A 689 18.72 -43.59 -6.54
N PRO A 690 18.98 -44.90 -6.45
CA PRO A 690 20.31 -45.43 -6.13
C PRO A 690 21.33 -45.00 -7.19
N PHE A 691 22.51 -44.56 -6.76
CA PHE A 691 23.65 -44.29 -7.65
C PHE A 691 24.98 -44.48 -6.92
N SER A 692 26.09 -44.53 -7.66
CA SER A 692 27.44 -44.54 -7.08
C SER A 692 28.24 -43.37 -7.63
N GLY A 693 28.51 -42.37 -6.80
CA GLY A 693 29.30 -41.20 -7.21
C GLY A 693 30.72 -41.56 -7.65
N ALA A 694 31.30 -42.64 -7.09
CA ALA A 694 32.61 -43.14 -7.50
C ALA A 694 32.58 -43.72 -8.93
N LEU A 695 31.56 -44.53 -9.23
CA LEU A 695 31.35 -45.10 -10.56
C LEU A 695 31.11 -43.99 -11.59
N GLU A 696 30.20 -43.05 -11.30
CA GLU A 696 29.86 -41.97 -12.25
C GLU A 696 31.06 -41.07 -12.54
N ARG A 697 31.92 -40.84 -11.54
CA ARG A 697 33.18 -40.11 -11.75
C ARG A 697 34.12 -40.87 -12.67
N ASN A 698 34.30 -42.17 -12.45
CA ASN A 698 35.15 -43.01 -13.29
C ASN A 698 34.63 -43.06 -14.73
N LEU A 699 33.33 -43.24 -14.92
CA LEU A 699 32.70 -43.24 -16.25
C LEU A 699 32.85 -41.90 -16.97
N ALA A 700 32.76 -40.77 -16.24
CA ALA A 700 32.93 -39.45 -16.84
C ALA A 700 34.39 -39.08 -17.15
N ASP A 701 35.36 -39.83 -16.64
CA ASP A 701 36.78 -39.68 -17.00
C ASP A 701 37.19 -40.56 -18.21
N MET A 702 36.33 -41.52 -18.59
CA MET A 702 36.54 -42.40 -19.75
C MET A 702 35.90 -41.82 -21.02
N PRO A 703 36.48 -42.07 -22.21
CA PRO A 703 35.81 -41.81 -23.49
C PRO A 703 34.49 -42.60 -23.63
N GLU A 704 33.52 -42.10 -24.39
CA GLU A 704 32.18 -42.72 -24.54
C GLU A 704 32.23 -44.20 -24.95
N ASP A 705 33.11 -44.56 -25.89
CA ASP A 705 33.28 -45.94 -26.36
C ASP A 705 33.84 -46.89 -25.28
N GLU A 706 34.73 -46.38 -24.42
CA GLU A 706 35.34 -47.14 -23.33
C GLU A 706 34.37 -47.27 -22.15
N ALA A 707 33.66 -46.18 -21.83
CA ALA A 707 32.60 -46.18 -20.84
C ALA A 707 31.48 -47.16 -21.20
N ALA A 708 31.08 -47.24 -22.47
CA ALA A 708 30.10 -48.21 -22.97
C ALA A 708 30.59 -49.66 -22.77
N LYS A 709 31.84 -49.96 -23.14
CA LYS A 709 32.46 -51.28 -22.93
C LYS A 709 32.56 -51.64 -21.45
N TYR A 710 32.94 -50.68 -20.59
CA TYR A 710 33.01 -50.89 -19.15
C TYR A 710 31.63 -51.21 -18.56
N CYS A 711 30.60 -50.50 -19.00
CA CYS A 711 29.21 -50.72 -18.61
C CYS A 711 28.73 -52.14 -19.01
N GLU A 712 29.01 -52.56 -20.25
CA GLU A 712 28.66 -53.89 -20.74
C GLU A 712 29.40 -55.01 -19.97
N GLN A 713 30.72 -54.88 -19.80
CA GLN A 713 31.54 -55.89 -19.13
C GLN A 713 31.18 -56.07 -17.66
N ASN A 714 30.90 -54.98 -16.97
CA ASN A 714 30.56 -55.01 -15.54
C ASN A 714 29.04 -55.17 -15.30
N ASN A 715 28.22 -55.18 -16.35
CA ASN A 715 26.75 -55.20 -16.25
C ASN A 715 26.22 -54.05 -15.37
N VAL A 716 26.77 -52.85 -15.58
CA VAL A 716 26.40 -51.62 -14.87
C VAL A 716 25.98 -50.56 -15.89
N GLN A 717 25.07 -49.68 -15.53
CA GLN A 717 24.67 -48.54 -16.36
C GLN A 717 24.78 -47.25 -15.54
N SER A 718 25.05 -46.12 -16.20
CA SER A 718 25.03 -44.81 -15.54
C SER A 718 23.61 -44.46 -15.07
N ALA A 719 23.50 -43.96 -13.84
CA ALA A 719 22.29 -43.41 -13.27
C ALA A 719 22.04 -41.96 -13.71
N LEU A 720 23.04 -41.24 -14.23
CA LEU A 720 22.94 -39.81 -14.55
C LEU A 720 21.79 -39.47 -15.52
N PRO A 721 21.55 -40.21 -16.62
CA PRO A 721 20.41 -39.96 -17.50
C PRO A 721 19.07 -40.04 -16.77
N LYS A 722 18.93 -41.00 -15.84
CA LYS A 722 17.73 -41.15 -15.03
C LYS A 722 17.59 -40.03 -14.00
N ILE A 723 18.70 -39.61 -13.37
CA ILE A 723 18.72 -38.48 -12.43
C ILE A 723 18.25 -37.20 -13.13
N ILE A 724 18.82 -36.88 -14.30
CA ILE A 724 18.47 -35.67 -15.07
C ILE A 724 17.00 -35.69 -15.50
N LYS A 725 16.54 -36.79 -16.13
CA LYS A 725 15.12 -36.95 -16.54
C LYS A 725 14.17 -36.82 -15.35
N THR A 726 14.50 -37.45 -14.22
CA THR A 726 13.65 -37.41 -13.02
C THR A 726 13.62 -36.01 -12.41
N GLY A 727 14.76 -35.33 -12.32
CA GLY A 727 14.83 -33.95 -11.82
C GLY A 727 14.03 -32.99 -12.67
N PHE A 728 14.17 -33.08 -14.00
CA PHE A 728 13.42 -32.26 -14.96
C PHE A 728 11.90 -32.45 -14.81
N SER A 729 11.45 -33.71 -14.68
CA SER A 729 10.02 -34.01 -14.47
C SER A 729 9.53 -33.57 -13.08
N ALA A 730 10.35 -33.72 -12.03
CA ALA A 730 10.01 -33.40 -10.66
C ALA A 730 9.69 -31.90 -10.46
N ILE A 731 10.44 -31.01 -11.11
CA ILE A 731 10.16 -29.56 -11.13
C ILE A 731 9.02 -29.17 -12.07
N ASN A 732 8.24 -30.14 -12.56
CA ASN A 732 7.10 -29.95 -13.46
C ASN A 732 7.46 -29.27 -14.79
N LEU A 733 8.66 -29.51 -15.32
CA LEU A 733 8.98 -29.16 -16.69
C LEU A 733 8.60 -30.30 -17.64
N ILE A 734 8.12 -29.91 -18.81
CA ILE A 734 7.94 -30.74 -19.99
C ILE A 734 8.53 -29.97 -21.18
N TYR A 735 8.53 -30.55 -22.36
CA TYR A 735 8.94 -29.84 -23.57
C TYR A 735 8.12 -30.29 -24.76
N PHE A 736 8.07 -29.46 -25.79
CA PHE A 736 7.55 -29.82 -27.10
C PHE A 736 8.63 -29.68 -28.16
N PHE A 737 8.40 -30.28 -29.33
CA PHE A 737 9.36 -30.24 -30.43
C PHE A 737 8.91 -29.30 -31.54
N THR A 738 9.86 -28.56 -32.08
CA THR A 738 9.81 -28.05 -33.45
C THR A 738 10.81 -28.83 -34.27
N ALA A 739 10.38 -29.45 -35.36
CA ALA A 739 11.23 -30.31 -36.19
C ALA A 739 11.11 -29.92 -37.67
N GLY A 740 12.26 -29.75 -38.31
CA GLY A 740 12.38 -29.47 -39.74
C GLY A 740 13.83 -29.62 -40.21
N PRO A 741 14.09 -29.42 -41.52
CA PRO A 741 15.44 -29.56 -42.09
C PRO A 741 16.43 -28.48 -41.62
N ASP A 742 15.93 -27.34 -41.11
CA ASP A 742 16.79 -26.29 -40.56
C ASP A 742 17.12 -26.54 -39.09
N GLU A 743 16.12 -26.84 -38.26
CA GLU A 743 16.30 -27.04 -36.82
C GLU A 743 15.37 -28.13 -36.25
N VAL A 744 15.92 -28.96 -35.36
CA VAL A 744 15.15 -29.78 -34.42
C VAL A 744 15.46 -29.28 -33.01
N LYS A 745 14.42 -28.82 -32.30
CA LYS A 745 14.58 -28.17 -30.99
C LYS A 745 13.53 -28.61 -29.96
N CYS A 746 14.00 -28.80 -28.73
CA CYS A 746 13.15 -29.01 -27.56
C CYS A 746 12.85 -27.68 -26.85
N TRP A 747 11.58 -27.31 -26.80
CA TRP A 747 11.13 -26.11 -26.10
C TRP A 747 10.57 -26.47 -24.73
N GLN A 748 11.36 -26.21 -23.69
CA GLN A 748 10.95 -26.46 -22.30
C GLN A 748 9.87 -25.48 -21.84
N ILE A 749 8.80 -26.02 -21.27
CA ILE A 749 7.66 -25.29 -20.72
C ILE A 749 7.20 -25.95 -19.42
N ARG A 750 6.50 -25.20 -18.59
CA ARG A 750 5.88 -25.78 -17.39
C ARG A 750 4.73 -26.71 -17.80
N ARG A 751 4.53 -27.80 -17.05
CA ARG A 751 3.33 -28.62 -17.16
C ARG A 751 2.08 -27.75 -16.93
N GLN A 752 1.00 -28.03 -17.66
CA GLN A 752 -0.23 -27.21 -17.73
C GLN A 752 -0.10 -25.87 -18.50
N THR A 753 1.03 -25.57 -19.13
CA THR A 753 1.14 -24.43 -20.06
C THR A 753 0.26 -24.65 -21.29
N LYS A 754 -0.53 -23.64 -21.67
CA LYS A 754 -1.43 -23.71 -22.84
C LYS A 754 -0.69 -23.39 -24.14
N ALA A 755 -1.24 -23.85 -25.26
CA ALA A 755 -0.64 -23.66 -26.58
C ALA A 755 -0.25 -22.19 -26.93
N PRO A 756 -1.06 -21.16 -26.63
CA PRO A 756 -0.65 -19.78 -26.89
C PRO A 756 0.59 -19.35 -26.11
N GLN A 757 0.69 -19.76 -24.84
CA GLN A 757 1.82 -19.46 -23.96
C GLN A 757 3.07 -20.23 -24.38
N ALA A 758 2.90 -21.49 -24.81
CA ALA A 758 3.96 -22.31 -25.37
C ALA A 758 4.50 -21.70 -26.68
N ALA A 759 3.63 -21.15 -27.53
CA ALA A 759 4.03 -20.41 -28.72
C ALA A 759 4.82 -19.13 -28.38
N GLY A 760 4.45 -18.45 -27.30
CA GLY A 760 5.20 -17.31 -26.75
C GLY A 760 6.64 -17.62 -26.35
N ALA A 761 6.94 -18.87 -25.99
CA ALA A 761 8.31 -19.31 -25.70
C ALA A 761 9.20 -19.28 -26.95
N ILE A 762 8.63 -19.44 -28.15
CA ILE A 762 9.35 -19.31 -29.43
C ILE A 762 9.50 -17.84 -29.80
N HIS A 763 8.37 -17.10 -29.83
CA HIS A 763 8.35 -15.67 -30.12
C HIS A 763 7.09 -15.00 -29.56
N THR A 764 7.21 -13.80 -29.01
CA THR A 764 6.09 -13.08 -28.38
C THR A 764 4.94 -12.76 -29.35
N ASP A 765 5.23 -12.63 -30.64
CA ASP A 765 4.20 -12.36 -31.64
C ASP A 765 3.31 -13.57 -31.90
N PHE A 766 3.83 -14.79 -31.73
CA PHE A 766 3.00 -15.99 -31.85
C PHE A 766 2.01 -16.15 -30.71
N GLU A 767 2.32 -15.64 -29.52
CA GLU A 767 1.36 -15.58 -28.41
C GLU A 767 0.30 -14.50 -28.64
N ARG A 768 0.71 -13.30 -29.08
CA ARG A 768 -0.21 -12.17 -29.33
C ARG A 768 -1.13 -12.40 -30.52
N GLY A 769 -0.62 -13.00 -31.58
CA GLY A 769 -1.32 -13.31 -32.82
C GLY A 769 -1.75 -14.77 -32.93
N PHE A 770 -1.87 -15.49 -31.81
CA PHE A 770 -2.17 -16.92 -31.81
C PHE A 770 -3.51 -17.21 -32.49
N ILE A 771 -3.50 -18.03 -33.55
CA ILE A 771 -4.70 -18.51 -34.24
C ILE A 771 -4.96 -19.96 -33.84
N CYS A 772 -4.00 -20.85 -34.15
CA CYS A 772 -4.05 -22.26 -33.83
C CYS A 772 -2.63 -22.82 -33.65
N ALA A 773 -2.53 -24.03 -33.09
CA ALA A 773 -1.32 -24.83 -33.08
C ALA A 773 -1.60 -26.15 -33.83
N GLU A 774 -0.81 -26.46 -34.84
CA GLU A 774 -0.90 -27.74 -35.55
C GLU A 774 -0.10 -28.79 -34.78
N VAL A 775 -0.80 -29.72 -34.13
CA VAL A 775 -0.21 -30.68 -33.19
C VAL A 775 -0.17 -32.10 -33.74
N VAL A 776 1.04 -32.67 -33.79
CA VAL A 776 1.26 -34.09 -34.12
C VAL A 776 1.43 -34.89 -32.82
N PRO A 777 0.53 -35.84 -32.51
CA PRO A 777 0.61 -36.63 -31.28
C PRO A 777 1.83 -37.56 -31.21
N ASN A 778 2.30 -37.80 -29.99
CA ASN A 778 3.41 -38.71 -29.68
C ASN A 778 3.22 -40.15 -30.20
N SER A 779 1.99 -40.62 -30.35
CA SER A 779 1.70 -42.01 -30.76
C SER A 779 2.10 -42.31 -32.22
N LEU A 780 2.49 -41.30 -33.00
CA LEU A 780 2.92 -41.44 -34.40
C LEU A 780 4.44 -41.55 -34.56
N PHE A 781 5.22 -41.41 -33.47
CA PHE A 781 6.68 -41.58 -33.50
C PHE A 781 7.04 -43.04 -33.81
N GLY A 782 7.96 -43.25 -34.77
CA GLY A 782 8.37 -44.58 -35.24
C GLY A 782 7.61 -45.13 -36.45
N SER A 783 6.60 -44.42 -36.97
CA SER A 783 5.90 -44.76 -38.23
C SER A 783 6.61 -44.15 -39.46
N PRO A 784 6.44 -44.71 -40.68
CA PRO A 784 7.06 -44.15 -41.89
C PRO A 784 6.61 -42.70 -42.11
N LEU A 785 7.57 -41.77 -42.17
CA LEU A 785 7.36 -40.34 -42.35
C LEU A 785 6.87 -40.01 -43.78
N ASN A 786 5.59 -40.25 -44.08
CA ASN A 786 4.91 -39.62 -45.23
C ASN A 786 4.15 -38.37 -44.76
N TRP A 787 4.89 -37.35 -44.33
CA TRP A 787 4.33 -36.05 -43.95
C TRP A 787 4.34 -35.08 -45.14
N SER A 788 3.56 -35.36 -46.17
CA SER A 788 3.29 -34.40 -47.24
C SER A 788 2.20 -33.41 -46.79
N PHE A 789 2.59 -32.33 -46.11
CA PHE A 789 1.66 -31.27 -45.72
C PHE A 789 1.72 -30.11 -46.72
N SER A 790 0.57 -29.76 -47.31
CA SER A 790 0.42 -28.60 -48.20
C SER A 790 0.77 -27.30 -47.46
N PHE A 791 1.73 -26.56 -47.99
CA PHE A 791 2.13 -25.25 -47.48
C PHE A 791 1.06 -24.21 -47.88
N SER A 792 0.21 -23.79 -46.94
CA SER A 792 -0.54 -22.54 -47.10
C SER A 792 0.12 -21.45 -46.25
N SER A 793 0.52 -20.39 -46.93
CA SER A 793 1.13 -19.18 -46.38
C SER A 793 0.24 -18.47 -45.35
N ASN A 794 0.92 -17.95 -44.33
CA ASN A 794 0.49 -17.00 -43.31
C ASN A 794 -0.25 -17.57 -42.09
N THR A 795 0.52 -17.61 -40.98
CA THR A 795 0.05 -17.53 -39.58
C THR A 795 -0.46 -18.83 -38.92
N ALA A 796 0.20 -19.97 -39.17
CA ALA A 796 -0.01 -21.20 -38.38
C ALA A 796 1.31 -21.70 -37.77
N LEU A 797 1.32 -21.90 -36.44
CA LEU A 797 2.46 -22.46 -35.73
C LEU A 797 2.36 -23.99 -35.76
N LYS A 798 3.33 -24.68 -36.37
CA LYS A 798 3.40 -26.14 -36.38
C LYS A 798 4.20 -26.63 -35.17
N VAL A 799 3.57 -27.40 -34.28
CA VAL A 799 4.12 -27.79 -32.97
C VAL A 799 3.81 -29.24 -32.64
N ALA A 800 4.78 -30.14 -32.61
CA ALA A 800 4.55 -31.48 -32.06
C ALA A 800 4.57 -31.41 -30.51
N LEU A 801 3.38 -31.33 -29.89
CA LEU A 801 3.21 -31.41 -28.43
C LEU A 801 3.17 -32.88 -27.99
N PRO A 802 3.79 -33.23 -26.86
CA PRO A 802 3.48 -34.45 -26.18
C PRO A 802 2.12 -34.29 -25.47
N LEU A 803 1.09 -34.96 -25.96
CA LEU A 803 0.00 -35.40 -25.11
C LEU A 803 0.41 -36.68 -24.41
#